data_AF-A0A916QNG4-F1
#
_entry.id   AF-A0A916QNG4-F1
#
_cell.length_a   1.000
_cell.length_b   1.000
_cell.length_c   1.000
_cell.angle_alpha   90.00
_cell.angle_beta   90.00
_cell.angle_gamma   90.00
#
_symmetry.space_group_name_H-M   'P 1'
#
loop_
_entity.id
_entity.type
_entity.pdbx_description
1 polymer ?
#
loop_
_entity_poly.entity_id
_entity_poly.type
_entity_poly.pdbx_seq_one_letter_code
_entity_poly.pdbx_strand_id
1 'polypeptide(L)'
;MKSVINKRNPYIIGRSIDEPELFFGRESLFRFIEDNLTNNQQVILLHGQRRIGKSSVLQQICQQVNLDNKFVFVLSDFQDKSQWSFHEIIHKLAEEIFEHLGISTNYLASIQDLEKDADKFSQLLNPIFQKLGNRNLVLLLDEFDVLNSENNDSGFEDFFRYLRQIVSQEKQLFIIPVVGRRLSDMPKLLKLFKGAPHLGIGLLDIFSTQRLITKPVRGFLQYNDRAINEIIRLSAGHPYFTQAICYALFAQAREKEKGEILVSDLGRVIDNAMELSEAGLVWFREGLLIPERVVFSAAAVAQEKVTQKMSSPEDPLKLLTSIGVNIEQLCQAQQNLIDNDFLDADGHRVTIEFVRRWLVKYYPLQSEIWELEKLDPEANDYYEKANIWRNRGNIDDELYHYRKALELNPNHFSALFRLAEAYRKNQKFQESLELYDRAYRINPQRAKEGYIESLLGYGDHFFQNYRLLERNFSLVKRLYEKVLEIEPKNTEVLEKLELLKTKGKYISIPVYHGKKLEQIPIRLVILTAVFAVPMLIGIGIFLGLKLQAFPDYPTGKLDLDKQIRERFSSGEQTLFDLANNEVYNAQFLSCNQHFKKKNYDEAANCFQELVNANRNEPEPLIYYNNSLARMEHKPDNPLTIAVVVPVLQNSQRAKAILRGVAQAQNEYNQNKYQNNYFSSNMRLLEIVIANDSNDKKVSPKVAQGIVINPDILGVIGHNSSNATQAALEVYEKEKLAVISSTSTSTELESDTFFRTVIDNSVLSKRLAEYVKSLPIENIVIFYNRQSSFSKSLKGFFDFHLNNLKPSIQVKSIDLKQPFFDINKEVKVAADNQVNVAMLFSDLSTIDLAVEIATANYKLSENRRLKLFAGDTLYNCDTLDKGKQAIQGLILAVPWFKGLPTAKPFLDRAKAQWGGEVGWRTATSYDATKAFIDALSNSGDNPTRSTVLEKLKEVNLPANETSGQNLRFNPKGEPTGQAILVEVVESPNPACSNLDFRLLEE
;
A
#
# COMPACT_ATOMS: atom_id res chain seq x y z
N MET A 1 21.17 -28.51 -27.46
CA MET A 1 21.66 -27.76 -26.27
C MET A 1 21.26 -28.54 -25.01
N LYS A 2 21.81 -28.24 -23.83
CA LYS A 2 21.25 -28.79 -22.57
C LYS A 2 19.99 -27.98 -22.22
N SER A 3 18.90 -28.63 -21.83
CA SER A 3 17.60 -27.96 -21.60
C SER A 3 17.64 -27.00 -20.40
N VAL A 4 16.86 -25.93 -20.48
CA VAL A 4 16.63 -24.93 -19.43
C VAL A 4 15.80 -25.50 -18.27
N ILE A 5 14.95 -26.50 -18.53
CA ILE A 5 13.97 -27.06 -17.58
C ILE A 5 14.62 -27.40 -16.22
N ASN A 6 15.73 -28.15 -16.25
CA ASN A 6 16.42 -28.62 -15.05
C ASN A 6 17.52 -27.66 -14.55
N LYS A 7 17.30 -26.33 -14.68
CA LYS A 7 18.24 -25.30 -14.22
C LYS A 7 17.61 -24.34 -13.22
N ARG A 8 18.33 -24.13 -12.11
CA ARG A 8 18.09 -23.03 -11.16
C ARG A 8 18.23 -21.70 -11.91
N ASN A 9 17.37 -20.74 -11.60
CA ASN A 9 17.48 -19.38 -12.11
C ASN A 9 18.81 -18.76 -11.64
N PRO A 10 19.72 -18.36 -12.55
CA PRO A 10 21.04 -17.87 -12.18
C PRO A 10 21.06 -16.36 -11.89
N TYR A 11 19.95 -15.67 -12.15
CA TYR A 11 19.79 -14.26 -11.83
C TYR A 11 19.39 -14.09 -10.35
N ILE A 12 19.86 -13.01 -9.71
CA ILE A 12 19.76 -12.80 -8.27
C ILE A 12 19.06 -11.47 -7.96
N ILE A 13 17.89 -11.56 -7.33
CA ILE A 13 17.11 -10.42 -6.83
C ILE A 13 17.29 -10.32 -5.30
N GLY A 14 17.41 -9.09 -4.78
CA GLY A 14 17.17 -8.77 -3.38
C GLY A 14 18.32 -8.99 -2.39
N ARG A 15 19.14 -10.05 -2.58
CA ARG A 15 20.38 -10.26 -1.81
C ARG A 15 21.60 -9.61 -2.46
N SER A 16 22.70 -9.51 -1.71
CA SER A 16 24.02 -9.14 -2.22
C SER A 16 24.67 -10.27 -3.04
N ILE A 17 25.74 -9.94 -3.77
CA ILE A 17 26.55 -10.87 -4.58
C ILE A 17 27.89 -11.13 -3.90
N ASP A 18 27.97 -12.27 -3.21
CA ASP A 18 29.15 -12.88 -2.62
C ASP A 18 29.98 -13.70 -3.64
N GLU A 19 29.30 -14.31 -4.61
CA GLU A 19 29.88 -15.10 -5.71
C GLU A 19 30.60 -14.20 -6.76
N PRO A 20 31.95 -14.14 -6.79
CA PRO A 20 32.71 -13.18 -7.62
C PRO A 20 32.50 -13.38 -9.12
N GLU A 21 32.20 -14.61 -9.54
CA GLU A 21 31.94 -14.94 -10.94
C GLU A 21 30.53 -14.54 -11.42
N LEU A 22 29.63 -14.16 -10.51
CA LEU A 22 28.34 -13.52 -10.79
C LEU A 22 28.38 -12.00 -10.53
N PHE A 23 29.54 -11.45 -10.17
CA PHE A 23 29.75 -10.01 -10.10
C PHE A 23 30.23 -9.46 -11.46
N PHE A 24 29.83 -8.23 -11.79
CA PHE A 24 30.03 -7.65 -13.12
C PHE A 24 30.34 -6.15 -13.05
N GLY A 25 31.32 -5.72 -13.84
CA GLY A 25 31.75 -4.33 -13.90
C GLY A 25 32.51 -3.88 -12.65
N ARG A 26 32.51 -2.57 -12.42
CA ARG A 26 33.14 -1.88 -11.27
C ARG A 26 34.67 -1.98 -11.23
N GLU A 27 35.33 -2.42 -12.31
CA GLU A 27 36.80 -2.55 -12.35
C GLU A 27 37.52 -1.21 -12.14
N SER A 28 36.87 -0.06 -12.38
CA SER A 28 37.38 1.29 -12.04
C SER A 28 37.20 1.67 -10.57
N LEU A 29 36.15 1.19 -9.91
CA LEU A 29 35.86 1.42 -8.50
C LEU A 29 36.83 0.63 -7.60
N PHE A 30 37.15 -0.61 -7.96
CA PHE A 30 38.16 -1.39 -7.23
C PHE A 30 39.57 -0.79 -7.40
N ARG A 31 39.95 -0.34 -8.61
CA ARG A 31 41.21 0.41 -8.82
C ARG A 31 41.27 1.70 -8.01
N PHE A 32 40.18 2.46 -7.94
CA PHE A 32 40.09 3.63 -7.07
C PHE A 32 40.31 3.29 -5.58
N ILE A 33 39.84 2.13 -5.11
CA ILE A 33 40.10 1.65 -3.75
C ILE A 33 41.57 1.21 -3.59
N GLU A 34 42.12 0.46 -4.55
CA GLU A 34 43.54 0.05 -4.60
C GLU A 34 44.49 1.25 -4.54
N ASP A 35 44.28 2.24 -5.42
CA ASP A 35 45.11 3.44 -5.53
C ASP A 35 45.08 4.24 -4.22
N ASN A 36 43.91 4.45 -3.62
CA ASN A 36 43.79 5.24 -2.40
C ASN A 36 44.34 4.50 -1.15
N LEU A 37 44.09 3.20 -1.00
CA LEU A 37 44.69 2.41 0.08
C LEU A 37 46.22 2.33 -0.05
N THR A 38 46.73 2.18 -1.28
CA THR A 38 48.19 2.17 -1.56
C THR A 38 48.84 3.54 -1.29
N ASN A 39 48.13 4.63 -1.59
CA ASN A 39 48.53 6.01 -1.23
C ASN A 39 48.16 6.39 0.23
N ASN A 40 47.99 5.39 1.11
CA ASN A 40 47.77 5.52 2.55
C ASN A 40 46.59 6.45 2.94
N GLN A 41 45.53 6.49 2.13
CA GLN A 41 44.30 7.23 2.46
C GLN A 41 43.46 6.41 3.45
N GLN A 42 43.45 6.83 4.72
CA GLN A 42 42.79 6.11 5.81
C GLN A 42 41.25 6.19 5.79
N VAL A 43 40.66 7.04 4.94
CA VAL A 43 39.21 7.18 4.77
C VAL A 43 38.90 7.23 3.28
N ILE A 44 38.02 6.35 2.79
CA ILE A 44 37.52 6.36 1.40
C ILE A 44 35.99 6.31 1.44
N LEU A 45 35.31 7.39 1.03
CA LEU A 45 33.84 7.46 1.09
C LEU A 45 33.20 6.93 -0.20
N LEU A 46 32.33 5.92 -0.09
CA LEU A 46 31.53 5.45 -1.21
C LEU A 46 30.05 5.84 -1.00
N HIS A 47 29.35 6.18 -2.07
CA HIS A 47 27.94 6.57 -2.00
C HIS A 47 27.14 6.04 -3.19
N GLY A 48 25.83 5.85 -3.04
CA GLY A 48 24.96 5.48 -4.16
C GLY A 48 23.54 5.10 -3.75
N GLN A 49 22.62 5.13 -4.71
CA GLN A 49 21.20 4.83 -4.54
C GLN A 49 20.95 3.44 -3.88
N ARG A 50 19.76 3.19 -3.33
CA ARG A 50 19.40 1.85 -2.82
C ARG A 50 19.35 0.86 -3.99
N ARG A 51 19.62 -0.42 -3.72
CA ARG A 51 19.69 -1.52 -4.71
C ARG A 51 20.76 -1.38 -5.84
N ILE A 52 21.58 -0.33 -5.87
CA ILE A 52 22.66 -0.15 -6.88
C ILE A 52 23.85 -1.13 -6.74
N GLY A 53 23.86 -1.94 -5.67
CA GLY A 53 24.84 -3.01 -5.42
C GLY A 53 25.86 -2.73 -4.31
N LYS A 54 25.65 -1.74 -3.44
CA LYS A 54 26.60 -1.30 -2.38
C LYS A 54 27.18 -2.45 -1.53
N SER A 55 26.33 -3.23 -0.87
CA SER A 55 26.72 -4.41 -0.07
C SER A 55 27.45 -5.48 -0.88
N SER A 56 27.17 -5.56 -2.19
CA SER A 56 27.86 -6.48 -3.10
C SER A 56 29.25 -5.97 -3.46
N VAL A 57 29.43 -4.66 -3.67
CA VAL A 57 30.77 -4.07 -3.81
C VAL A 57 31.60 -4.38 -2.57
N LEU A 58 31.04 -4.17 -1.37
CA LEU A 58 31.76 -4.42 -0.11
C LEU A 58 32.19 -5.89 0.05
N GLN A 59 31.29 -6.85 -0.20
CA GLN A 59 31.62 -8.28 -0.18
C GLN A 59 32.66 -8.71 -1.23
N GLN A 60 32.81 -7.92 -2.30
CA GLN A 60 33.77 -8.18 -3.37
C GLN A 60 35.13 -7.48 -3.18
N ILE A 61 35.25 -6.44 -2.34
CA ILE A 61 36.52 -5.70 -2.15
C ILE A 61 37.66 -6.68 -1.86
N CYS A 62 37.54 -7.55 -0.85
CA CYS A 62 38.60 -8.50 -0.47
C CYS A 62 38.94 -9.58 -1.53
N GLN A 63 38.15 -9.70 -2.60
CA GLN A 63 38.35 -10.66 -3.69
C GLN A 63 38.85 -10.00 -4.99
N GLN A 64 38.55 -8.72 -5.20
CA GLN A 64 38.83 -7.96 -6.43
C GLN A 64 40.00 -6.97 -6.29
N VAL A 65 40.44 -6.66 -5.06
CA VAL A 65 41.49 -5.69 -4.73
C VAL A 65 42.79 -6.41 -4.37
N ASN A 66 43.87 -6.18 -5.13
CA ASN A 66 45.16 -6.84 -4.92
C ASN A 66 46.17 -5.93 -4.18
N LEU A 67 46.39 -6.21 -2.89
CA LEU A 67 47.26 -5.40 -2.01
C LEU A 67 48.33 -6.22 -1.26
N ASP A 68 48.89 -7.26 -1.89
CA ASP A 68 50.01 -8.08 -1.36
C ASP A 68 49.80 -8.62 0.08
N ASN A 69 48.56 -8.93 0.47
CA ASN A 69 48.17 -9.27 1.86
C ASN A 69 48.51 -8.22 2.94
N LYS A 70 48.79 -6.96 2.56
CA LYS A 70 49.10 -5.84 3.48
C LYS A 70 47.88 -5.34 4.26
N PHE A 71 46.66 -5.72 3.87
CA PHE A 71 45.41 -5.26 4.47
C PHE A 71 44.52 -6.45 4.86
N VAL A 72 43.69 -6.27 5.89
CA VAL A 72 42.64 -7.19 6.33
C VAL A 72 41.33 -6.41 6.40
N PHE A 73 40.28 -6.94 5.76
CA PHE A 73 38.98 -6.27 5.63
C PHE A 73 37.95 -6.91 6.57
N VAL A 74 37.33 -6.10 7.42
CA VAL A 74 36.19 -6.49 8.27
C VAL A 74 34.96 -5.76 7.78
N LEU A 75 33.84 -6.46 7.61
CA LEU A 75 32.57 -5.89 7.17
C LEU A 75 31.61 -5.73 8.36
N SER A 76 31.06 -4.53 8.48
CA SER A 76 30.09 -4.13 9.50
C SER A 76 28.86 -3.54 8.83
N ASP A 77 27.68 -3.99 9.24
CA ASP A 77 26.39 -3.63 8.64
C ASP A 77 25.52 -2.83 9.63
N PHE A 78 25.22 -1.57 9.28
CA PHE A 78 24.39 -0.69 10.09
C PHE A 78 22.91 -0.64 9.64
N GLN A 79 22.45 -1.58 8.80
CA GLN A 79 21.03 -1.72 8.50
C GLN A 79 20.21 -1.90 9.79
N ASP A 80 19.11 -1.15 9.88
CA ASP A 80 18.17 -1.12 10.99
C ASP A 80 18.76 -0.66 12.34
N LYS A 81 19.97 -0.07 12.37
CA LYS A 81 20.65 0.40 13.61
C LYS A 81 20.39 1.87 13.96
N SER A 82 19.40 2.52 13.35
CA SER A 82 19.14 3.97 13.50
C SER A 82 18.86 4.44 14.94
N GLN A 83 18.50 3.52 15.84
CA GLN A 83 18.19 3.78 17.24
C GLN A 83 19.34 3.44 18.20
N TRP A 84 20.46 2.91 17.70
CA TRP A 84 21.60 2.54 18.54
C TRP A 84 22.37 3.76 19.04
N SER A 85 22.83 3.68 20.29
CA SER A 85 23.74 4.64 20.89
C SER A 85 25.17 4.46 20.38
N PHE A 86 25.99 5.50 20.56
CA PHE A 86 27.43 5.48 20.33
C PHE A 86 28.14 4.25 20.95
N HIS A 87 27.76 3.87 22.17
CA HIS A 87 28.34 2.74 22.89
C HIS A 87 27.98 1.39 22.23
N GLU A 88 26.73 1.20 21.80
CA GLU A 88 26.29 -0.03 21.08
C GLU A 88 26.98 -0.17 19.71
N ILE A 89 27.16 0.93 18.99
CA ILE A 89 27.88 0.95 17.70
C ILE A 89 29.34 0.54 17.88
N ILE A 90 30.02 1.11 18.89
CA ILE A 90 31.43 0.80 19.20
C ILE A 90 31.58 -0.64 19.73
N HIS A 91 30.67 -1.12 20.58
CA HIS A 91 30.60 -2.51 21.00
C HIS A 91 30.47 -3.46 19.81
N LYS A 92 29.59 -3.16 18.85
CA LYS A 92 29.38 -4.03 17.68
C LYS A 92 30.59 -4.09 16.76
N LEU A 93 31.25 -2.94 16.50
CA LEU A 93 32.51 -2.89 15.76
C LEU A 93 33.60 -3.74 16.45
N ALA A 94 33.70 -3.67 17.79
CA ALA A 94 34.64 -4.51 18.54
C ALA A 94 34.34 -6.00 18.41
N GLU A 95 33.07 -6.41 18.55
CA GLU A 95 32.64 -7.80 18.39
C GLU A 95 33.03 -8.36 17.01
N GLU A 96 32.72 -7.63 15.94
CA GLU A 96 32.96 -8.08 14.55
C GLU A 96 34.44 -8.18 14.21
N ILE A 97 35.27 -7.24 14.68
CA ILE A 97 36.72 -7.31 14.51
C ILE A 97 37.29 -8.50 15.29
N PHE A 98 36.84 -8.75 16.52
CA PHE A 98 37.32 -9.86 17.35
C PHE A 98 36.87 -11.23 16.82
N GLU A 99 35.63 -11.35 16.31
CA GLU A 99 35.12 -12.56 15.66
C GLU A 99 35.87 -12.85 14.35
N HIS A 100 35.95 -11.87 13.44
CA HIS A 100 36.63 -12.04 12.15
C HIS A 100 38.13 -12.36 12.30
N LEU A 101 38.80 -11.78 13.30
CA LEU A 101 40.20 -12.08 13.59
C LEU A 101 40.38 -13.32 14.50
N GLY A 102 39.31 -13.96 14.99
CA GLY A 102 39.35 -15.12 15.88
C GLY A 102 40.13 -14.87 17.17
N ILE A 103 39.82 -13.79 17.89
CA ILE A 103 40.48 -13.40 19.15
C ILE A 103 39.78 -14.05 20.35
N SER A 104 40.52 -14.31 21.43
CA SER A 104 40.07 -15.12 22.57
C SER A 104 38.89 -14.53 23.35
N THR A 105 38.03 -15.41 23.87
CA THR A 105 36.89 -15.10 24.74
C THR A 105 37.26 -14.31 26.00
N ASN A 106 38.52 -14.36 26.44
CA ASN A 106 39.02 -13.60 27.60
C ASN A 106 38.80 -12.08 27.47
N TYR A 107 38.70 -11.56 26.24
CA TYR A 107 38.45 -10.13 25.97
C TYR A 107 36.96 -9.76 25.92
N LEU A 108 36.03 -10.72 25.97
CA LEU A 108 34.58 -10.44 25.95
C LEU A 108 34.14 -9.58 27.14
N ALA A 109 34.75 -9.75 28.31
CA ALA A 109 34.50 -8.90 29.47
C ALA A 109 34.92 -7.44 29.22
N SER A 110 35.97 -7.21 28.45
CA SER A 110 36.43 -5.87 28.05
C SER A 110 35.59 -5.28 26.91
N ILE A 111 34.97 -6.12 26.07
CA ILE A 111 33.99 -5.69 25.06
C ILE A 111 32.67 -5.28 25.74
N GLN A 112 32.18 -6.03 26.74
CA GLN A 112 31.01 -5.64 27.56
C GLN A 112 31.22 -4.32 28.33
N ASP A 113 32.46 -3.92 28.59
CA ASP A 113 32.76 -2.63 29.20
C ASP A 113 32.57 -1.45 28.24
N LEU A 114 32.54 -1.68 26.91
CA LEU A 114 32.23 -0.67 25.89
C LEU A 114 30.77 -0.21 25.93
N GLU A 115 29.85 -0.98 26.53
CA GLU A 115 28.46 -0.54 26.77
C GLU A 115 28.40 0.66 27.74
N LYS A 116 29.47 0.94 28.47
CA LYS A 116 29.54 1.94 29.56
C LYS A 116 30.60 3.01 29.35
N ASP A 117 31.65 2.68 28.60
CA ASP A 117 32.84 3.51 28.39
C ASP A 117 33.45 3.15 27.02
N ALA A 118 33.03 3.89 25.98
CA ALA A 118 33.50 3.66 24.63
C ALA A 118 34.97 4.06 24.41
N ASP A 119 35.54 4.95 25.23
CA ASP A 119 36.93 5.42 25.06
C ASP A 119 37.95 4.25 25.17
N LYS A 120 37.60 3.21 25.93
CA LYS A 120 38.33 1.92 26.01
C LYS A 120 38.51 1.20 24.67
N PHE A 121 37.73 1.48 23.64
CA PHE A 121 37.89 0.84 22.32
C PHE A 121 39.28 1.07 21.74
N SER A 122 39.84 2.28 21.92
CA SER A 122 41.24 2.60 21.58
C SER A 122 42.25 1.62 22.22
N GLN A 123 42.01 1.21 23.47
CA GLN A 123 42.89 0.30 24.21
C GLN A 123 42.79 -1.13 23.64
N LEU A 124 41.60 -1.55 23.18
CA LEU A 124 41.34 -2.85 22.55
C LEU A 124 41.93 -2.99 21.14
N LEU A 125 42.25 -1.89 20.45
CA LEU A 125 42.93 -1.96 19.15
C LEU A 125 44.40 -2.43 19.27
N ASN A 126 45.05 -2.25 20.42
CA ASN A 126 46.43 -2.71 20.64
C ASN A 126 46.63 -4.23 20.41
N PRO A 127 45.87 -5.15 21.06
CA PRO A 127 45.98 -6.58 20.79
C PRO A 127 45.53 -6.97 19.37
N ILE A 128 44.64 -6.19 18.73
CA ILE A 128 44.28 -6.37 17.31
C ILE A 128 45.50 -6.10 16.41
N PHE A 129 46.16 -4.95 16.55
CA PHE A 129 47.33 -4.62 15.73
C PHE A 129 48.51 -5.56 15.99
N GLN A 130 48.73 -5.99 17.24
CA GLN A 130 49.72 -7.03 17.56
C GLN A 130 49.45 -8.35 16.81
N LYS A 131 48.18 -8.74 16.61
CA LYS A 131 47.80 -9.94 15.85
C LYS A 131 47.84 -9.73 14.33
N LEU A 132 47.64 -8.50 13.86
CA LEU A 132 47.74 -8.15 12.44
C LEU A 132 49.21 -8.09 11.98
N GLY A 133 50.12 -7.68 12.85
CA GLY A 133 51.54 -7.48 12.54
C GLY A 133 51.74 -6.25 11.64
N ASN A 134 52.49 -6.40 10.56
CA ASN A 134 52.72 -5.32 9.57
C ASN A 134 51.52 -5.11 8.62
N ARG A 135 50.30 -5.53 9.00
CA ARG A 135 49.09 -5.40 8.19
C ARG A 135 48.16 -4.33 8.75
N ASN A 136 47.45 -3.66 7.86
CA ASN A 136 46.45 -2.66 8.18
C ASN A 136 45.05 -3.28 8.30
N LEU A 137 44.22 -2.75 9.18
CA LEU A 137 42.81 -3.09 9.33
C LEU A 137 41.95 -2.10 8.52
N VAL A 138 41.08 -2.62 7.67
CA VAL A 138 40.09 -1.82 6.92
C VAL A 138 38.69 -2.19 7.41
N LEU A 139 37.96 -1.23 7.97
CA LEU A 139 36.55 -1.42 8.30
C LEU A 139 35.67 -0.98 7.13
N LEU A 140 34.95 -1.92 6.55
CA LEU A 140 33.95 -1.70 5.52
C LEU A 140 32.60 -1.46 6.21
N LEU A 141 32.03 -0.26 6.12
CA LEU A 141 30.85 0.12 6.90
C LEU A 141 29.66 0.33 5.95
N ASP A 142 28.70 -0.59 5.92
CA ASP A 142 27.49 -0.49 5.07
C ASP A 142 26.32 0.21 5.77
N GLU A 143 25.42 0.79 4.97
CA GLU A 143 24.28 1.63 5.40
C GLU A 143 24.66 2.67 6.48
N PHE A 144 25.88 3.24 6.39
CA PHE A 144 26.52 4.08 7.42
C PHE A 144 25.74 5.38 7.73
N ASP A 145 24.85 5.78 6.83
CA ASP A 145 23.93 6.92 6.98
C ASP A 145 22.60 6.61 7.69
N VAL A 146 22.28 5.33 7.96
CA VAL A 146 21.10 4.95 8.77
C VAL A 146 21.21 5.48 10.20
N LEU A 147 22.44 5.70 10.67
CA LEU A 147 22.74 6.30 11.97
C LEU A 147 22.35 7.80 12.05
N ASN A 148 22.19 8.48 10.90
CA ASN A 148 21.86 9.90 10.79
C ASN A 148 20.33 10.16 10.82
N SER A 149 19.64 9.66 11.86
CA SER A 149 18.19 9.85 12.01
C SER A 149 17.86 11.08 12.87
N GLU A 150 16.77 11.77 12.53
CA GLU A 150 16.43 13.13 13.02
C GLU A 150 16.28 13.26 14.54
N ASN A 151 16.14 12.13 15.26
CA ASN A 151 15.97 12.10 16.71
C ASN A 151 17.28 12.09 17.52
N ASN A 152 18.47 11.94 16.90
CA ASN A 152 19.70 11.59 17.62
C ASN A 152 20.96 12.38 17.19
N ASP A 153 20.77 13.65 16.83
CA ASP A 153 21.77 14.50 16.14
C ASP A 153 23.10 14.70 16.92
N SER A 154 23.08 14.63 18.26
CA SER A 154 24.28 14.72 19.10
C SER A 154 25.11 13.43 19.11
N GLY A 155 24.49 12.29 19.46
CA GLY A 155 25.17 10.99 19.54
C GLY A 155 25.76 10.54 18.19
N PHE A 156 25.11 10.93 17.09
CA PHE A 156 25.63 10.75 15.74
C PHE A 156 26.91 11.58 15.49
N GLU A 157 26.90 12.89 15.76
CA GLU A 157 28.11 13.72 15.59
C GLU A 157 29.26 13.28 16.52
N ASP A 158 28.95 12.81 17.72
CA ASP A 158 29.94 12.31 18.68
C ASP A 158 30.63 11.03 18.18
N PHE A 159 29.87 10.04 17.68
CA PHE A 159 30.43 8.82 17.08
C PHE A 159 31.36 9.14 15.89
N PHE A 160 30.95 10.04 14.99
CA PHE A 160 31.76 10.37 13.81
C PHE A 160 33.03 11.16 14.17
N ARG A 161 32.94 12.02 15.20
CA ARG A 161 34.10 12.74 15.75
C ARG A 161 35.10 11.78 16.39
N TYR A 162 34.60 10.80 17.15
CA TYR A 162 35.38 9.74 17.78
C TYR A 162 36.05 8.81 16.75
N LEU A 163 35.29 8.31 15.77
CA LEU A 163 35.83 7.46 14.70
C LEU A 163 36.92 8.18 13.90
N ARG A 164 36.69 9.46 13.54
CA ARG A 164 37.71 10.30 12.90
C ARG A 164 38.96 10.45 13.78
N GLN A 165 38.78 10.66 15.09
CA GLN A 165 39.90 10.81 16.02
C GLN A 165 40.77 9.55 16.04
N ILE A 166 40.18 8.36 16.25
CA ILE A 166 40.94 7.10 16.26
C ILE A 166 41.64 6.88 14.92
N VAL A 167 40.93 7.01 13.80
CA VAL A 167 41.55 6.80 12.47
C VAL A 167 42.73 7.75 12.26
N SER A 168 42.68 8.99 12.77
CA SER A 168 43.82 9.92 12.71
C SER A 168 44.97 9.62 13.68
N GLN A 169 44.74 8.80 14.71
CA GLN A 169 45.75 8.38 15.70
C GLN A 169 46.39 7.04 15.32
N GLU A 170 45.58 6.08 14.90
CA GLU A 170 45.98 4.70 14.61
C GLU A 170 46.34 4.50 13.14
N LYS A 171 47.64 4.59 12.82
CA LYS A 171 48.15 4.46 11.44
C LYS A 171 47.83 3.15 10.74
N GLN A 172 47.51 2.10 11.49
CA GLN A 172 47.10 0.80 10.96
C GLN A 172 45.58 0.68 10.77
N LEU A 173 44.78 1.70 11.12
CA LEU A 173 43.33 1.72 10.92
C LEU A 173 42.94 2.52 9.67
N PHE A 174 42.07 1.92 8.88
CA PHE A 174 41.47 2.46 7.66
C PHE A 174 39.96 2.20 7.70
N ILE A 175 39.17 3.09 7.11
CA ILE A 175 37.71 2.92 6.97
C ILE A 175 37.25 3.19 5.53
N ILE A 176 36.29 2.39 5.06
CA ILE A 176 35.56 2.63 3.80
C ILE A 176 34.07 2.71 4.14
N PRO A 177 33.56 3.91 4.49
CA PRO A 177 32.16 4.08 4.82
C PRO A 177 31.30 4.24 3.57
N VAL A 178 30.15 3.59 3.57
CA VAL A 178 29.26 3.46 2.42
C VAL A 178 27.87 3.96 2.75
N VAL A 179 27.39 4.96 2.01
CA VAL A 179 26.12 5.67 2.29
C VAL A 179 25.06 5.51 1.20
N GLY A 180 23.79 5.58 1.61
CA GLY A 180 22.59 5.41 0.78
C GLY A 180 22.08 6.65 0.05
N ARG A 181 22.46 7.84 0.50
CA ARG A 181 22.11 9.15 -0.12
C ARG A 181 23.33 9.77 -0.81
N ARG A 182 23.23 11.00 -1.31
CA ARG A 182 24.37 11.71 -1.90
C ARG A 182 25.15 12.46 -0.83
N LEU A 183 26.44 12.67 -1.10
CA LEU A 183 27.31 13.41 -0.17
C LEU A 183 26.94 14.90 -0.10
N SER A 184 26.28 15.45 -1.13
CA SER A 184 25.63 16.78 -1.14
C SER A 184 24.66 16.93 0.03
N ASP A 185 23.86 15.90 0.28
CA ASP A 185 22.80 15.83 1.28
C ASP A 185 23.36 15.61 2.69
N MET A 186 24.69 15.42 2.79
CA MET A 186 25.43 15.14 4.01
C MET A 186 26.57 16.16 4.22
N PRO A 187 26.28 17.48 4.27
CA PRO A 187 27.31 18.50 4.46
C PRO A 187 28.05 18.34 5.80
N LYS A 188 27.38 17.79 6.83
CA LYS A 188 28.03 17.37 8.08
C LYS A 188 29.13 16.32 7.81
N LEU A 189 28.83 15.28 7.04
CA LEU A 189 29.74 14.18 6.71
C LEU A 189 30.95 14.65 5.88
N LEU A 190 30.71 15.45 4.83
CA LEU A 190 31.77 16.05 4.02
C LEU A 190 32.67 17.00 4.82
N LYS A 191 32.12 17.70 5.82
CA LYS A 191 32.88 18.55 6.75
C LYS A 191 33.70 17.73 7.76
N LEU A 192 33.16 16.59 8.21
CA LEU A 192 33.84 15.63 9.09
C LEU A 192 35.02 14.96 8.39
N PHE A 193 34.84 14.41 7.19
CA PHE A 193 35.89 13.77 6.40
C PHE A 193 36.43 14.67 5.29
N LYS A 194 36.60 15.97 5.58
CA LYS A 194 37.07 16.96 4.60
C LYS A 194 38.44 16.57 4.03
N GLY A 195 38.47 16.33 2.72
CA GLY A 195 39.67 15.93 1.98
C GLY A 195 39.78 14.42 1.72
N ALA A 196 38.88 13.60 2.25
CA ALA A 196 38.84 12.18 1.92
C ALA A 196 38.45 11.96 0.44
N PRO A 197 39.13 11.04 -0.28
CA PRO A 197 38.70 10.58 -1.60
C PRO A 197 37.30 9.97 -1.52
N HIS A 198 36.46 10.26 -2.52
CA HIS A 198 35.11 9.72 -2.62
C HIS A 198 34.72 9.33 -4.05
N LEU A 199 33.85 8.32 -4.19
CA LEU A 199 33.37 7.85 -5.49
C LEU A 199 31.93 7.30 -5.44
N GLY A 200 31.14 7.64 -6.45
CA GLY A 200 29.77 7.18 -6.61
C GLY A 200 29.68 5.79 -7.24
N ILE A 201 28.95 4.89 -6.59
CA ILE A 201 28.55 3.58 -7.12
C ILE A 201 27.32 3.80 -8.02
N GLY A 202 27.54 4.18 -9.29
CA GLY A 202 26.48 4.49 -10.27
C GLY A 202 25.91 3.26 -10.99
N LEU A 203 25.36 3.44 -12.20
CA LEU A 203 24.87 2.34 -13.06
C LEU A 203 26.03 1.46 -13.60
N LEU A 204 25.72 0.30 -14.20
CA LEU A 204 26.71 -0.49 -14.96
C LEU A 204 26.82 0.04 -16.40
N ASP A 205 28.00 -0.08 -17.00
CA ASP A 205 28.18 0.18 -18.42
C ASP A 205 27.51 -0.91 -19.28
N ILE A 206 27.37 -0.62 -20.58
CA ILE A 206 26.72 -1.49 -21.57
C ILE A 206 27.38 -2.87 -21.65
N PHE A 207 28.72 -2.97 -21.62
CA PHE A 207 29.42 -4.25 -21.71
C PHE A 207 29.27 -5.06 -20.42
N SER A 208 29.35 -4.43 -19.26
CA SER A 208 29.11 -5.08 -17.97
C SER A 208 27.66 -5.54 -17.81
N THR A 209 26.69 -4.76 -18.31
CA THR A 209 25.28 -5.16 -18.29
C THR A 209 25.03 -6.31 -19.27
N GLN A 210 25.62 -6.27 -20.47
CA GLN A 210 25.57 -7.39 -21.41
C GLN A 210 26.21 -8.66 -20.84
N ARG A 211 27.34 -8.55 -20.11
CA ARG A 211 27.97 -9.67 -19.39
C ARG A 211 27.05 -10.23 -18.30
N LEU A 212 26.38 -9.38 -17.52
CA LEU A 212 25.39 -9.77 -16.51
C LEU A 212 24.22 -10.52 -17.14
N ILE A 213 23.68 -10.04 -18.26
CA ILE A 213 22.60 -10.72 -19.00
C ILE A 213 23.06 -12.08 -19.52
N THR A 214 24.24 -12.17 -20.15
CA THR A 214 24.60 -13.34 -21.00
C THR A 214 25.51 -14.39 -20.35
N LYS A 215 26.38 -14.03 -19.40
CA LYS A 215 27.32 -14.99 -18.77
C LYS A 215 26.60 -16.04 -17.90
N PRO A 216 25.62 -15.71 -17.03
CA PRO A 216 25.07 -16.68 -16.06
C PRO A 216 24.28 -17.84 -16.70
N VAL A 217 23.80 -17.66 -17.93
CA VAL A 217 23.00 -18.63 -18.71
C VAL A 217 23.77 -19.38 -19.80
N ARG A 218 25.08 -19.11 -19.92
CA ARG A 218 25.89 -19.48 -21.08
C ARG A 218 25.87 -21.00 -21.32
N GLY A 219 25.36 -21.41 -22.48
CA GLY A 219 25.34 -22.80 -22.95
C GLY A 219 24.02 -23.56 -22.76
N PHE A 220 22.99 -22.93 -22.17
CA PHE A 220 21.65 -23.51 -22.05
C PHE A 220 20.49 -22.57 -22.40
N LEU A 221 20.64 -21.25 -22.24
CA LEU A 221 19.70 -20.25 -22.77
C LEU A 221 20.47 -19.16 -23.53
N GLN A 222 19.94 -18.71 -24.67
CA GLN A 222 20.49 -17.62 -25.47
C GLN A 222 19.57 -16.38 -25.40
N TYR A 223 20.15 -15.20 -25.58
CA TYR A 223 19.41 -13.94 -25.68
C TYR A 223 19.71 -13.31 -27.04
N ASN A 224 18.66 -12.93 -27.77
CA ASN A 224 18.79 -12.21 -29.03
C ASN A 224 19.39 -10.81 -28.81
N ASP A 225 20.26 -10.31 -29.71
CA ASP A 225 20.89 -8.99 -29.54
C ASP A 225 19.88 -7.85 -29.36
N ARG A 226 18.73 -7.92 -30.05
CA ARG A 226 17.65 -6.94 -29.85
C ARG A 226 17.01 -7.04 -28.47
N ALA A 227 16.91 -8.25 -27.90
CA ALA A 227 16.41 -8.45 -26.54
C ALA A 227 17.43 -7.96 -25.50
N ILE A 228 18.73 -8.20 -25.70
CA ILE A 228 19.81 -7.64 -24.87
C ILE A 228 19.71 -6.11 -24.85
N ASN A 229 19.66 -5.48 -26.02
CA ASN A 229 19.58 -4.02 -26.14
C ASN A 229 18.30 -3.45 -25.49
N GLU A 230 17.15 -4.12 -25.60
CA GLU A 230 15.91 -3.70 -24.94
C GLU A 230 15.96 -3.90 -23.41
N ILE A 231 16.58 -4.97 -22.89
CA ILE A 231 16.81 -5.13 -21.44
C ILE A 231 17.69 -3.98 -20.93
N ILE A 232 18.77 -3.65 -21.63
CA ILE A 232 19.67 -2.55 -21.29
C ILE A 232 18.93 -1.19 -21.36
N ARG A 233 18.07 -0.98 -22.36
CA ARG A 233 17.24 0.23 -22.48
C ARG A 233 16.22 0.35 -21.33
N LEU A 234 15.59 -0.75 -20.92
CA LEU A 234 14.63 -0.78 -19.82
C LEU A 234 15.34 -0.54 -18.47
N SER A 235 16.43 -1.25 -18.18
CA SER A 235 17.12 -1.17 -16.89
C SER A 235 18.07 0.03 -16.76
N ALA A 236 18.43 0.68 -17.86
CA ALA A 236 19.51 1.67 -17.94
C ALA A 236 20.87 1.17 -17.38
N GLY A 237 21.10 -0.15 -17.36
CA GLY A 237 22.28 -0.73 -16.70
C GLY A 237 22.17 -0.78 -15.16
N HIS A 238 21.01 -0.52 -14.56
CA HIS A 238 20.79 -0.71 -13.14
C HIS A 238 20.86 -2.22 -12.80
N PRO A 239 21.79 -2.68 -11.94
CA PRO A 239 22.08 -4.10 -11.80
C PRO A 239 20.86 -4.87 -11.27
N TYR A 240 20.19 -4.36 -10.24
CA TYR A 240 19.01 -5.00 -9.64
C TYR A 240 17.82 -5.13 -10.60
N PHE A 241 17.57 -4.14 -11.47
CA PHE A 241 16.48 -4.23 -12.47
C PHE A 241 16.87 -5.09 -13.66
N THR A 242 18.14 -5.09 -14.06
CA THR A 242 18.66 -6.03 -15.07
C THR A 242 18.51 -7.48 -14.58
N GLN A 243 18.87 -7.76 -13.32
CA GLN A 243 18.64 -9.04 -12.66
C GLN A 243 17.15 -9.39 -12.63
N ALA A 244 16.26 -8.48 -12.22
CA ALA A 244 14.82 -8.74 -12.12
C ALA A 244 14.15 -9.07 -13.47
N ILE A 245 14.45 -8.28 -14.51
CA ILE A 245 13.94 -8.54 -15.87
C ILE A 245 14.47 -9.89 -16.39
N CYS A 246 15.76 -10.17 -16.20
CA CYS A 246 16.35 -11.44 -16.64
C CYS A 246 15.83 -12.65 -15.85
N TYR A 247 15.56 -12.50 -14.55
CA TYR A 247 14.95 -13.53 -13.71
C TYR A 247 13.55 -13.92 -14.21
N ALA A 248 12.71 -12.92 -14.53
CA ALA A 248 11.37 -13.16 -15.06
C ALA A 248 11.40 -13.79 -16.47
N LEU A 249 12.31 -13.33 -17.33
CA LEU A 249 12.56 -13.93 -18.66
C LEU A 249 13.03 -15.40 -18.54
N PHE A 250 13.92 -15.69 -17.60
CA PHE A 250 14.41 -17.05 -17.36
C PHE A 250 13.29 -17.99 -16.87
N ALA A 251 12.46 -17.52 -15.92
CA ALA A 251 11.33 -18.27 -15.41
C ALA A 251 10.34 -18.63 -16.55
N GLN A 252 10.00 -17.64 -17.40
CA GLN A 252 9.12 -17.86 -18.54
C GLN A 252 9.75 -18.74 -19.64
N ALA A 253 11.06 -18.64 -19.89
CA ALA A 253 11.75 -19.52 -20.84
C ALA A 253 11.78 -20.97 -20.34
N ARG A 254 11.96 -21.18 -19.03
CA ARG A 254 11.90 -22.50 -18.41
C ARG A 254 10.50 -23.12 -18.51
N GLU A 255 9.46 -22.35 -18.21
CA GLU A 255 8.03 -22.73 -18.36
C GLU A 255 7.70 -23.18 -19.79
N LYS A 256 8.25 -22.49 -20.79
CA LYS A 256 7.92 -22.69 -22.23
C LYS A 256 8.98 -23.49 -22.99
N GLU A 257 9.86 -24.19 -22.27
CA GLU A 257 11.00 -24.97 -22.79
C GLU A 257 11.88 -24.23 -23.82
N LYS A 258 11.95 -22.90 -23.71
CA LYS A 258 12.51 -22.01 -24.73
C LYS A 258 14.04 -21.92 -24.64
N GLY A 259 14.72 -22.11 -25.78
CA GLY A 259 16.18 -21.98 -25.88
C GLY A 259 16.71 -20.58 -26.23
N GLU A 260 15.85 -19.66 -26.67
CA GLU A 260 16.19 -18.27 -27.02
C GLU A 260 15.14 -17.28 -26.46
N ILE A 261 15.62 -16.17 -25.90
CA ILE A 261 14.83 -14.99 -25.54
C ILE A 261 14.77 -13.99 -26.70
N LEU A 262 13.56 -13.60 -27.09
CA LEU A 262 13.25 -12.60 -28.11
C LEU A 262 12.66 -11.33 -27.48
N VAL A 263 12.70 -10.20 -28.20
CA VAL A 263 12.07 -8.92 -27.76
C VAL A 263 10.58 -9.10 -27.45
N SER A 264 9.89 -9.97 -28.18
CA SER A 264 8.47 -10.29 -27.98
C SER A 264 8.15 -10.93 -26.63
N ASP A 265 9.13 -11.51 -25.95
CA ASP A 265 8.94 -12.15 -24.64
C ASP A 265 8.94 -11.11 -23.51
N LEU A 266 9.74 -10.03 -23.63
CA LEU A 266 9.86 -8.95 -22.64
C LEU A 266 8.50 -8.31 -22.34
N GLY A 267 7.71 -8.02 -23.39
CA GLY A 267 6.38 -7.42 -23.24
C GLY A 267 5.37 -8.24 -22.45
N ARG A 268 5.67 -9.51 -22.15
CA ARG A 268 4.84 -10.42 -21.32
C ARG A 268 5.42 -10.70 -19.94
N VAL A 269 6.52 -10.06 -19.55
CA VAL A 269 7.18 -10.26 -18.25
C VAL A 269 7.63 -8.98 -17.56
N ILE A 270 7.55 -7.81 -18.21
CA ILE A 270 7.85 -6.52 -17.55
C ILE A 270 6.96 -6.33 -16.30
N ASP A 271 5.68 -6.72 -16.37
CA ASP A 271 4.75 -6.66 -15.24
C ASP A 271 5.18 -7.59 -14.10
N ASN A 272 5.42 -8.87 -14.39
CA ASN A 272 5.92 -9.84 -13.41
C ASN A 272 7.28 -9.40 -12.83
N ALA A 273 8.15 -8.77 -13.62
CA ALA A 273 9.42 -8.24 -13.16
C ALA A 273 9.24 -7.05 -12.22
N MET A 274 8.21 -6.21 -12.41
CA MET A 274 7.85 -5.15 -11.45
C MET A 274 7.35 -5.75 -10.14
N GLU A 275 6.46 -6.73 -10.20
CA GLU A 275 5.94 -7.42 -9.01
C GLU A 275 7.08 -8.11 -8.22
N LEU A 276 7.95 -8.85 -8.91
CA LEU A 276 9.17 -9.46 -8.34
C LEU A 276 10.21 -8.45 -7.81
N SER A 277 10.08 -7.16 -8.12
CA SER A 277 10.99 -6.11 -7.66
C SER A 277 10.28 -4.95 -6.95
N GLU A 278 9.04 -5.12 -6.52
CA GLU A 278 8.22 -4.07 -5.89
C GLU A 278 8.93 -3.46 -4.66
N ALA A 279 9.46 -4.29 -3.75
CA ALA A 279 10.26 -3.88 -2.59
C ALA A 279 11.67 -3.30 -2.92
N GLY A 280 11.97 -3.06 -4.19
CA GLY A 280 13.09 -2.25 -4.66
C GLY A 280 12.67 -1.07 -5.53
N LEU A 281 11.54 -1.17 -6.24
CA LEU A 281 10.90 -0.09 -6.99
C LEU A 281 10.28 0.96 -6.05
N VAL A 282 9.54 0.53 -5.02
CA VAL A 282 8.85 1.40 -4.04
C VAL A 282 9.81 2.42 -3.39
N TRP A 283 11.09 2.08 -3.22
CA TRP A 283 12.11 3.01 -2.73
C TRP A 283 12.38 4.21 -3.66
N PHE A 284 12.12 4.11 -4.96
CA PHE A 284 12.18 5.27 -5.88
C PHE A 284 11.07 6.29 -5.62
N ARG A 285 10.15 6.02 -4.68
CA ARG A 285 9.10 6.93 -4.23
C ARG A 285 9.10 7.15 -2.71
N GLU A 286 9.46 6.15 -1.91
CA GLU A 286 9.61 6.31 -0.45
C GLU A 286 10.80 7.22 -0.11
N GLY A 287 10.55 8.25 0.69
CA GLY A 287 11.53 9.30 1.01
C GLY A 287 11.45 10.53 0.11
N LEU A 288 10.78 10.45 -1.05
CA LEU A 288 10.46 11.64 -1.85
C LEU A 288 9.32 12.45 -1.20
N LEU A 289 9.51 13.75 -1.11
CA LEU A 289 8.50 14.71 -0.69
C LEU A 289 7.37 14.79 -1.73
N ILE A 290 6.17 15.19 -1.30
CA ILE A 290 4.99 15.29 -2.19
C ILE A 290 5.29 16.09 -3.48
N PRO A 291 5.98 17.25 -3.46
CA PRO A 291 6.35 17.98 -4.67
C PRO A 291 7.20 17.16 -5.66
N GLU A 292 8.13 16.36 -5.14
CA GLU A 292 9.05 15.54 -5.92
C GLU A 292 8.31 14.36 -6.57
N ARG A 293 7.42 13.69 -5.82
CA ARG A 293 6.58 12.62 -6.38
C ARG A 293 5.70 13.11 -7.53
N VAL A 294 5.13 14.32 -7.39
CA VAL A 294 4.33 14.96 -8.47
C VAL A 294 5.18 15.24 -9.70
N VAL A 295 6.36 15.86 -9.56
CA VAL A 295 7.23 16.16 -10.71
C VAL A 295 7.77 14.88 -11.34
N PHE A 296 8.08 13.85 -10.55
CA PHE A 296 8.61 12.58 -11.03
C PHE A 296 7.55 11.80 -11.83
N SER A 297 6.31 11.71 -11.34
CA SER A 297 5.18 11.16 -12.12
C SER A 297 4.82 12.04 -13.33
N ALA A 298 4.99 13.36 -13.25
CA ALA A 298 4.75 14.25 -14.40
C ALA A 298 5.76 14.01 -15.52
N ALA A 299 7.05 13.85 -15.18
CA ALA A 299 8.08 13.44 -16.14
C ALA A 299 7.81 12.05 -16.73
N ALA A 300 7.37 11.10 -15.91
CA ALA A 300 7.05 9.75 -16.37
C ALA A 300 5.93 9.72 -17.42
N VAL A 301 4.90 10.57 -17.25
CA VAL A 301 3.79 10.76 -18.19
C VAL A 301 4.19 11.62 -19.40
N ALA A 302 4.97 12.69 -19.22
CA ALA A 302 5.45 13.53 -20.32
C ALA A 302 6.35 12.74 -21.29
N GLN A 303 7.22 11.88 -20.75
CA GLN A 303 8.11 11.01 -21.52
C GLN A 303 7.36 9.88 -22.25
N GLU A 304 6.22 9.43 -21.74
CA GLU A 304 5.38 8.44 -22.44
C GLU A 304 4.67 9.01 -23.66
N LYS A 305 4.31 10.30 -23.62
CA LYS A 305 3.63 11.01 -24.71
C LYS A 305 4.55 11.36 -25.90
N VAL A 306 5.83 10.99 -25.86
CA VAL A 306 6.80 11.27 -26.93
C VAL A 306 6.46 10.47 -28.19
N THR A 307 5.87 11.15 -29.16
CA THR A 307 5.62 10.59 -30.50
C THR A 307 6.86 10.65 -31.40
N GLN A 308 6.85 9.92 -32.52
CA GLN A 308 7.94 9.92 -33.53
C GLN A 308 8.27 11.31 -34.13
N LYS A 309 7.51 12.37 -33.81
CA LYS A 309 7.77 13.75 -34.24
C LYS A 309 8.46 14.62 -33.18
N MET A 310 8.64 14.12 -31.95
CA MET A 310 9.25 14.87 -30.85
C MET A 310 10.60 14.26 -30.48
N SER A 311 11.65 15.09 -30.40
CA SER A 311 13.00 14.66 -30.00
C SER A 311 13.17 14.51 -28.48
N SER A 312 12.35 15.22 -27.70
CA SER A 312 12.34 15.17 -26.23
C SER A 312 10.92 15.18 -25.67
N PRO A 313 10.72 14.74 -24.40
CA PRO A 313 9.47 14.97 -23.67
C PRO A 313 9.08 16.44 -23.59
N GLU A 314 7.82 16.68 -23.24
CA GLU A 314 7.40 17.98 -22.71
C GLU A 314 8.04 18.20 -21.32
N ASP A 315 8.28 19.46 -20.98
CA ASP A 315 8.67 19.90 -19.65
C ASP A 315 7.60 19.51 -18.61
N PRO A 316 7.93 18.73 -17.55
CA PRO A 316 6.99 18.31 -16.52
C PRO A 316 6.24 19.46 -15.86
N LEU A 317 6.89 20.60 -15.65
CA LEU A 317 6.28 21.79 -15.06
C LEU A 317 5.32 22.48 -16.03
N LYS A 318 5.60 22.44 -17.35
CA LYS A 318 4.63 22.92 -18.36
C LYS A 318 3.41 22.01 -18.44
N LEU A 319 3.61 20.68 -18.41
CA LEU A 319 2.51 19.71 -18.31
C LEU A 319 1.65 19.98 -17.07
N LEU A 320 2.25 20.12 -15.89
CA LEU A 320 1.55 20.44 -14.63
C LEU A 320 0.80 21.79 -14.69
N THR A 321 1.42 22.81 -15.28
CA THR A 321 0.79 24.14 -15.48
C THR A 321 -0.42 24.05 -16.43
N SER A 322 -0.35 23.22 -17.47
CA SER A 322 -1.46 22.99 -18.41
C SER A 322 -2.67 22.34 -17.71
N ILE A 323 -2.41 21.46 -16.73
CA ILE A 323 -3.40 20.82 -15.85
C ILE A 323 -3.87 21.79 -14.74
N GLY A 324 -3.27 22.97 -14.61
CA GLY A 324 -3.69 24.01 -13.65
C GLY A 324 -3.04 23.91 -12.27
N VAL A 325 -2.00 23.11 -12.10
CA VAL A 325 -1.18 23.07 -10.88
C VAL A 325 -0.32 24.33 -10.80
N ASN A 326 -0.17 24.94 -9.61
CA ASN A 326 0.84 25.98 -9.40
C ASN A 326 2.20 25.31 -9.17
N ILE A 327 3.18 25.67 -10.01
CA ILE A 327 4.52 25.06 -10.05
C ILE A 327 5.58 25.76 -9.19
N GLU A 328 5.27 26.86 -8.52
CA GLU A 328 6.26 27.66 -7.77
C GLU A 328 6.99 26.85 -6.69
N GLN A 329 6.25 26.03 -5.94
CA GLN A 329 6.79 25.08 -4.95
C GLN A 329 7.38 23.81 -5.57
N LEU A 330 7.25 23.60 -6.89
CA LEU A 330 7.67 22.41 -7.61
C LEU A 330 8.99 22.58 -8.38
N CYS A 331 9.42 23.83 -8.65
CA CYS A 331 10.70 24.11 -9.31
C CYS A 331 11.90 23.51 -8.57
N GLN A 332 11.97 23.69 -7.23
CA GLN A 332 13.01 23.08 -6.40
C GLN A 332 12.92 21.55 -6.41
N ALA A 333 11.71 20.99 -6.47
CA ALA A 333 11.50 19.55 -6.52
C ALA A 333 12.01 18.93 -7.83
N GLN A 334 11.88 19.63 -8.97
CA GLN A 334 12.51 19.21 -10.22
C GLN A 334 14.04 19.22 -10.08
N GLN A 335 14.62 20.28 -9.52
CA GLN A 335 16.07 20.36 -9.30
C GLN A 335 16.57 19.23 -8.38
N ASN A 336 15.88 18.95 -7.27
CA ASN A 336 16.21 17.85 -6.36
C ASN A 336 16.24 16.48 -7.07
N LEU A 337 15.33 16.24 -8.02
CA LEU A 337 15.27 14.99 -8.80
C LEU A 337 16.37 14.89 -9.86
N ILE A 338 16.77 16.01 -10.48
CA ILE A 338 17.94 16.09 -11.36
C ILE A 338 19.22 15.82 -10.56
N ASP A 339 19.38 16.55 -9.44
CA ASP A 339 20.52 16.43 -8.52
C ASP A 339 20.63 15.03 -7.90
N ASN A 340 19.56 14.22 -7.95
CA ASN A 340 19.53 12.83 -7.50
C ASN A 340 19.68 11.75 -8.60
N ASP A 341 19.82 12.13 -9.87
CA ASP A 341 19.76 11.28 -11.08
C ASP A 341 18.45 10.45 -11.19
N PHE A 342 17.35 10.93 -10.59
CA PHE A 342 16.01 10.40 -10.88
C PHE A 342 15.52 10.94 -12.24
N LEU A 343 15.89 12.18 -12.56
CA LEU A 343 15.70 12.80 -13.87
C LEU A 343 17.04 13.00 -14.60
N ASP A 344 16.98 13.18 -15.93
CA ASP A 344 18.11 13.60 -16.75
C ASP A 344 18.47 15.08 -16.51
N ALA A 345 19.61 15.53 -17.06
CA ALA A 345 20.14 16.88 -16.83
C ALA A 345 19.20 18.02 -17.30
N ASP A 346 18.29 17.74 -18.24
CA ASP A 346 17.26 18.68 -18.68
C ASP A 346 15.99 18.66 -17.79
N GLY A 347 15.89 17.73 -16.83
CA GLY A 347 14.73 17.58 -15.96
C GLY A 347 13.47 17.03 -16.65
N HIS A 348 13.63 16.32 -17.77
CA HIS A 348 12.54 15.96 -18.68
C HIS A 348 12.30 14.44 -18.80
N ARG A 349 13.30 13.60 -18.54
CA ARG A 349 13.20 12.13 -18.61
C ARG A 349 13.51 11.49 -17.28
N VAL A 350 12.71 10.52 -16.88
CA VAL A 350 13.09 9.52 -15.86
C VAL A 350 14.25 8.70 -16.39
N THR A 351 15.35 8.64 -15.64
CA THR A 351 16.63 8.03 -16.08
C THR A 351 16.53 6.53 -16.33
N ILE A 352 15.69 5.82 -15.56
CA ILE A 352 15.44 4.39 -15.68
C ILE A 352 14.04 4.16 -16.25
N GLU A 353 13.95 3.75 -17.52
CA GLU A 353 12.68 3.47 -18.22
C GLU A 353 11.80 2.43 -17.50
N PHE A 354 12.40 1.45 -16.81
CA PHE A 354 11.66 0.48 -15.99
C PHE A 354 10.96 1.16 -14.79
N VAL A 355 11.62 2.12 -14.13
CA VAL A 355 11.02 2.95 -13.08
C VAL A 355 9.96 3.89 -13.68
N ARG A 356 10.20 4.47 -14.87
CA ARG A 356 9.23 5.32 -15.58
C ARG A 356 7.90 4.59 -15.80
N ARG A 357 7.96 3.35 -16.32
CA ARG A 357 6.77 2.52 -16.55
C ARG A 357 6.08 2.15 -15.25
N TRP A 358 6.84 1.88 -14.18
CA TRP A 358 6.29 1.60 -12.85
C TRP A 358 5.60 2.82 -12.23
N LEU A 359 6.16 4.03 -12.37
CA LEU A 359 5.51 5.28 -11.93
C LEU A 359 4.16 5.48 -12.61
N VAL A 360 4.11 5.38 -13.95
CA VAL A 360 2.84 5.41 -14.68
C VAL A 360 1.89 4.33 -14.18
N LYS A 361 2.39 3.10 -13.95
CA LYS A 361 1.56 1.93 -13.62
C LYS A 361 1.04 1.89 -12.17
N TYR A 362 1.71 2.49 -11.21
CA TYR A 362 1.33 2.38 -9.79
C TYR A 362 1.12 3.72 -9.08
N TYR A 363 1.51 4.85 -9.71
CA TYR A 363 1.34 6.21 -9.16
C TYR A 363 0.84 7.19 -10.23
N PRO A 364 -0.41 7.01 -10.69
CA PRO A 364 -1.02 7.89 -11.69
C PRO A 364 -0.91 9.36 -11.29
N LEU A 365 -0.45 10.19 -12.23
CA LEU A 365 -0.11 11.61 -11.99
C LEU A 365 -1.23 12.37 -11.26
N GLN A 366 -2.50 12.13 -11.61
CA GLN A 366 -3.63 12.80 -10.97
C GLN A 366 -3.69 12.51 -9.45
N SER A 367 -3.38 11.29 -9.02
CA SER A 367 -3.41 10.88 -7.62
C SER A 367 -2.29 11.55 -6.81
N GLU A 368 -1.08 11.66 -7.37
CA GLU A 368 -0.01 12.43 -6.72
C GLU A 368 -0.33 13.93 -6.66
N ILE A 369 -0.93 14.51 -7.72
CA ILE A 369 -1.33 15.93 -7.73
C ILE A 369 -2.24 16.25 -6.54
N TRP A 370 -3.24 15.42 -6.24
CA TRP A 370 -4.15 15.65 -5.10
C TRP A 370 -3.46 15.68 -3.74
N GLU A 371 -2.28 15.07 -3.58
CA GLU A 371 -1.53 15.11 -2.33
C GLU A 371 -0.96 16.52 -2.04
N LEU A 372 -0.78 17.38 -3.05
CA LEU A 372 -0.33 18.78 -2.87
C LEU A 372 -1.25 19.60 -1.98
N GLU A 373 -2.53 19.24 -1.89
CA GLU A 373 -3.51 19.88 -1.00
C GLU A 373 -3.12 19.76 0.49
N LYS A 374 -2.34 18.73 0.85
CA LYS A 374 -1.93 18.40 2.22
C LYS A 374 -0.61 19.07 2.66
N LEU A 375 0.04 19.84 1.78
CA LEU A 375 1.36 20.43 2.05
C LEU A 375 1.39 21.39 3.24
N ASP A 376 0.29 22.10 3.49
CA ASP A 376 0.21 23.16 4.48
C ASP A 376 -0.92 22.88 5.50
N PRO A 377 -0.59 22.55 6.76
CA PRO A 377 -1.58 22.32 7.81
C PRO A 377 -2.38 23.56 8.21
N GLU A 378 -1.81 24.77 8.10
CA GLU A 378 -2.52 26.02 8.40
C GLU A 378 -3.55 26.32 7.31
N ALA A 379 -3.21 26.10 6.04
CA ALA A 379 -4.15 26.20 4.92
C ALA A 379 -5.37 25.28 5.09
N ASN A 380 -5.15 24.06 5.59
CA ASN A 380 -6.22 23.09 5.87
C ASN A 380 -7.13 23.54 7.04
N ASP A 381 -6.56 24.14 8.10
CA ASP A 381 -7.34 24.76 9.19
C ASP A 381 -8.15 25.97 8.70
N TYR A 382 -7.61 26.80 7.80
CA TYR A 382 -8.38 27.86 7.13
C TYR A 382 -9.52 27.31 6.27
N TYR A 383 -9.32 26.20 5.55
CA TYR A 383 -10.38 25.54 4.79
C TYR A 383 -11.52 25.00 5.69
N GLU A 384 -11.20 24.38 6.83
CA GLU A 384 -12.24 23.92 7.77
C GLU A 384 -12.94 25.07 8.51
N LYS A 385 -12.23 26.16 8.83
CA LYS A 385 -12.86 27.41 9.31
C LYS A 385 -13.86 27.96 8.28
N ALA A 386 -13.52 27.95 7.00
CA ALA A 386 -14.43 28.36 5.94
C ALA A 386 -15.65 27.43 5.82
N ASN A 387 -15.47 26.10 5.94
CA ASN A 387 -16.58 25.14 5.98
C ASN A 387 -17.55 25.44 7.14
N ILE A 388 -17.04 25.80 8.32
CA ILE A 388 -17.84 26.19 9.49
C ILE A 388 -18.65 27.46 9.22
N TRP A 389 -18.06 28.49 8.59
CA TRP A 389 -18.76 29.74 8.27
C TRP A 389 -19.77 29.60 7.14
N ARG A 390 -19.46 28.81 6.10
CA ARG A 390 -20.38 28.38 5.04
C ARG A 390 -21.63 27.72 5.64
N ASN A 391 -21.45 26.81 6.59
CA ASN A 391 -22.56 26.13 7.29
C ASN A 391 -23.36 27.07 8.23
N ARG A 392 -22.81 28.24 8.59
CA ARG A 392 -23.50 29.32 9.32
C ARG A 392 -24.14 30.36 8.39
N GLY A 393 -23.95 30.27 7.08
CA GLY A 393 -24.42 31.25 6.09
C GLY A 393 -23.68 32.59 6.12
N ASN A 394 -22.49 32.65 6.75
CA ASN A 394 -21.70 33.88 6.82
C ASN A 394 -20.71 33.96 5.65
N ILE A 395 -21.14 34.67 4.61
CA ILE A 395 -20.47 34.80 3.31
C ILE A 395 -19.10 35.47 3.38
N ASP A 396 -18.95 36.55 4.17
CA ASP A 396 -17.70 37.32 4.15
C ASP A 396 -16.57 36.57 4.86
N ASP A 397 -16.87 35.88 5.97
CA ASP A 397 -15.92 34.97 6.63
C ASP A 397 -15.66 33.69 5.81
N GLU A 398 -16.67 33.11 5.14
CA GLU A 398 -16.48 32.00 4.19
C GLU A 398 -15.48 32.39 3.09
N LEU A 399 -15.71 33.53 2.42
CA LEU A 399 -14.84 34.03 1.37
C LEU A 399 -13.46 34.47 1.89
N TYR A 400 -13.34 34.96 3.13
CA TYR A 400 -12.05 35.29 3.74
C TYR A 400 -11.22 34.02 4.02
N HIS A 401 -11.80 33.04 4.70
CA HIS A 401 -11.07 31.85 5.12
C HIS A 401 -10.70 30.94 3.93
N TYR A 402 -11.56 30.76 2.92
CA TYR A 402 -11.18 30.01 1.71
C TYR A 402 -10.09 30.73 0.88
N ARG A 403 -10.04 32.08 0.87
CA ARG A 403 -8.92 32.81 0.27
C ARG A 403 -7.62 32.55 1.02
N LYS A 404 -7.64 32.63 2.35
CA LYS A 404 -6.44 32.37 3.18
C LYS A 404 -5.87 30.97 2.98
N ALA A 405 -6.74 29.95 2.83
CA ALA A 405 -6.31 28.60 2.47
C ALA A 405 -5.54 28.55 1.13
N LEU A 406 -5.94 29.34 0.13
CA LEU A 406 -5.28 29.41 -1.19
C LEU A 406 -4.07 30.36 -1.25
N GLU A 407 -4.02 31.37 -0.37
CA GLU A 407 -2.85 32.24 -0.20
C GLU A 407 -1.69 31.46 0.44
N LEU A 408 -1.98 30.57 1.39
CA LEU A 408 -1.00 29.69 2.05
C LEU A 408 -0.61 28.50 1.16
N ASN A 409 -1.60 27.75 0.66
CA ASN A 409 -1.38 26.67 -0.30
C ASN A 409 -2.14 26.94 -1.61
N PRO A 410 -1.47 27.49 -2.64
CA PRO A 410 -2.05 27.68 -3.96
C PRO A 410 -2.56 26.38 -4.61
N ASN A 411 -2.13 25.20 -4.15
CA ASN A 411 -2.59 23.88 -4.61
C ASN A 411 -3.61 23.22 -3.65
N HIS A 412 -4.27 23.99 -2.77
CA HIS A 412 -5.41 23.49 -1.99
C HIS A 412 -6.67 23.40 -2.86
N PHE A 413 -6.79 22.33 -3.65
CA PHE A 413 -7.83 22.23 -4.67
C PHE A 413 -9.25 22.26 -4.10
N SER A 414 -9.56 21.65 -2.96
CA SER A 414 -10.91 21.77 -2.38
C SER A 414 -11.26 23.20 -1.99
N ALA A 415 -10.31 24.00 -1.49
CA ALA A 415 -10.51 25.43 -1.29
C ALA A 415 -10.72 26.16 -2.63
N LEU A 416 -10.02 25.79 -3.70
CA LEU A 416 -10.23 26.30 -5.06
C LEU A 416 -11.66 26.05 -5.56
N PHE A 417 -12.15 24.80 -5.50
CA PHE A 417 -13.53 24.47 -5.90
C PHE A 417 -14.58 25.20 -5.04
N ARG A 418 -14.35 25.33 -3.72
CA ARG A 418 -15.29 25.97 -2.80
C ARG A 418 -15.32 27.49 -2.93
N LEU A 419 -14.17 28.14 -3.10
CA LEU A 419 -14.11 29.59 -3.31
C LEU A 419 -14.76 29.98 -4.65
N ALA A 420 -14.56 29.17 -5.70
CA ALA A 420 -15.24 29.36 -6.99
C ALA A 420 -16.78 29.23 -6.86
N GLU A 421 -17.25 28.22 -6.13
CA GLU A 421 -18.68 27.99 -5.79
C GLU A 421 -19.26 29.17 -4.98
N ALA A 422 -18.55 29.63 -3.96
CA ALA A 422 -18.96 30.73 -3.09
C ALA A 422 -19.01 32.06 -3.83
N TYR A 423 -18.01 32.38 -4.67
CA TYR A 423 -18.05 33.57 -5.52
C TYR A 423 -19.21 33.54 -6.53
N ARG A 424 -19.49 32.39 -7.15
CA ARG A 424 -20.63 32.24 -8.08
C ARG A 424 -21.97 32.54 -7.41
N LYS A 425 -22.21 31.94 -6.24
CA LYS A 425 -23.45 32.12 -5.45
C LYS A 425 -23.66 33.58 -5.04
N ASN A 426 -22.57 34.31 -4.82
CA ASN A 426 -22.56 35.73 -4.48
C ASN A 426 -22.46 36.67 -5.70
N GLN A 427 -22.69 36.17 -6.92
CA GLN A 427 -22.67 36.92 -8.19
C GLN A 427 -21.34 37.65 -8.48
N LYS A 428 -20.27 37.27 -7.79
CA LYS A 428 -18.88 37.70 -8.01
C LYS A 428 -18.29 36.85 -9.15
N PHE A 429 -18.90 37.00 -10.32
CA PHE A 429 -18.71 36.05 -11.42
C PHE A 429 -17.31 36.11 -12.03
N GLN A 430 -16.64 37.26 -12.04
CA GLN A 430 -15.30 37.37 -12.59
C GLN A 430 -14.30 36.56 -11.75
N GLU A 431 -14.29 36.78 -10.43
CA GLU A 431 -13.46 36.03 -9.49
C GLU A 431 -13.80 34.53 -9.52
N SER A 432 -15.09 34.19 -9.65
CA SER A 432 -15.53 32.80 -9.83
C SER A 432 -14.98 32.16 -11.10
N LEU A 433 -14.96 32.87 -12.23
CA LEU A 433 -14.47 32.38 -13.51
C LEU A 433 -12.97 32.13 -13.52
N GLU A 434 -12.18 33.03 -12.93
CA GLU A 434 -10.72 32.89 -12.82
C GLU A 434 -10.34 31.62 -12.03
N LEU A 435 -11.09 31.31 -10.96
CA LEU A 435 -10.90 30.09 -10.19
C LEU A 435 -11.48 28.84 -10.87
N TYR A 436 -12.66 28.94 -11.50
CA TYR A 436 -13.28 27.80 -12.18
C TYR A 436 -12.51 27.35 -13.43
N ASP A 437 -11.88 28.25 -14.19
CA ASP A 437 -11.03 27.84 -15.32
C ASP A 437 -9.86 26.97 -14.87
N ARG A 438 -9.20 27.37 -13.77
CA ARG A 438 -8.13 26.58 -13.15
C ARG A 438 -8.65 25.27 -12.55
N ALA A 439 -9.80 25.31 -11.87
CA ALA A 439 -10.43 24.13 -11.27
C ALA A 439 -10.89 23.12 -12.34
N TYR A 440 -11.34 23.60 -13.50
CA TYR A 440 -11.72 22.80 -14.67
C TYR A 440 -10.52 22.12 -15.31
N ARG A 441 -9.35 22.77 -15.36
CA ARG A 441 -8.10 22.11 -15.78
C ARG A 441 -7.67 21.00 -14.81
N ILE A 442 -7.82 21.21 -13.50
CA ILE A 442 -7.45 20.21 -12.45
C ILE A 442 -8.40 19.00 -12.42
N ASN A 443 -9.72 19.23 -12.51
CA ASN A 443 -10.71 18.16 -12.60
C ASN A 443 -11.92 18.64 -13.43
N PRO A 444 -11.95 18.33 -14.75
CA PRO A 444 -13.02 18.75 -15.64
C PRO A 444 -14.41 18.26 -15.18
N GLN A 445 -14.51 17.05 -14.62
CA GLN A 445 -15.79 16.49 -14.17
C GLN A 445 -16.36 17.22 -12.95
N ARG A 446 -15.51 17.59 -11.97
CA ARG A 446 -15.92 18.29 -10.74
C ARG A 446 -16.25 19.77 -10.98
N ALA A 447 -15.60 20.42 -11.95
CA ALA A 447 -15.80 21.86 -12.22
C ALA A 447 -16.71 22.19 -13.41
N LYS A 448 -17.01 21.27 -14.34
CA LYS A 448 -17.78 21.58 -15.57
C LYS A 448 -19.05 22.39 -15.29
N GLU A 449 -19.91 21.89 -14.41
CA GLU A 449 -21.22 22.48 -14.14
C GLU A 449 -21.07 23.91 -13.58
N GLY A 450 -20.33 24.07 -12.49
CA GLY A 450 -20.09 25.38 -11.88
C GLY A 450 -19.38 26.39 -12.80
N TYR A 451 -18.47 25.92 -13.67
CA TYR A 451 -17.81 26.79 -14.65
C TYR A 451 -18.81 27.27 -15.72
N ILE A 452 -19.67 26.39 -16.25
CA ILE A 452 -20.76 26.76 -17.15
C ILE A 452 -21.74 27.72 -16.47
N GLU A 453 -22.17 27.44 -15.24
CA GLU A 453 -23.06 28.33 -14.48
C GLU A 453 -22.45 29.72 -14.25
N SER A 454 -21.14 29.82 -14.03
CA SER A 454 -20.44 31.13 -13.90
C SER A 454 -20.30 31.85 -15.24
N LEU A 455 -20.04 31.14 -16.35
CA LEU A 455 -19.98 31.71 -17.70
C LEU A 455 -21.35 32.25 -18.14
N LEU A 456 -22.41 31.46 -17.90
CA LEU A 456 -23.81 31.85 -18.12
C LEU A 456 -24.19 33.05 -17.26
N GLY A 457 -23.98 32.98 -15.93
CA GLY A 457 -24.35 34.03 -15.00
C GLY A 457 -23.69 35.39 -15.33
N TYR A 458 -22.42 35.37 -15.73
CA TYR A 458 -21.71 36.59 -16.13
C TYR A 458 -22.19 37.14 -17.48
N GLY A 459 -22.44 36.27 -18.47
CA GLY A 459 -23.02 36.68 -19.75
C GLY A 459 -24.42 37.28 -19.59
N ASP A 460 -25.25 36.65 -18.77
CA ASP A 460 -26.64 37.00 -18.53
C ASP A 460 -26.79 38.31 -17.75
N HIS A 461 -25.93 38.56 -16.76
CA HIS A 461 -25.86 39.84 -16.04
C HIS A 461 -25.78 41.04 -16.98
N PHE A 462 -25.02 40.92 -18.08
CA PHE A 462 -24.96 41.93 -19.13
C PHE A 462 -26.11 41.80 -20.15
N PHE A 463 -26.46 40.58 -20.59
CA PHE A 463 -27.47 40.33 -21.63
C PHE A 463 -28.86 40.85 -21.27
N GLN A 464 -29.24 40.80 -19.99
CA GLN A 464 -30.52 41.28 -19.49
C GLN A 464 -30.65 42.82 -19.53
N ASN A 465 -29.53 43.57 -19.58
CA ASN A 465 -29.53 45.03 -19.60
C ASN A 465 -28.93 45.55 -20.91
N TYR A 466 -29.81 46.01 -21.82
CA TYR A 466 -29.44 46.49 -23.16
C TYR A 466 -28.24 47.47 -23.19
N ARG A 467 -28.17 48.44 -22.26
CA ARG A 467 -27.07 49.42 -22.20
C ARG A 467 -25.74 48.84 -21.71
N LEU A 468 -25.78 47.76 -20.93
CA LEU A 468 -24.58 47.01 -20.55
C LEU A 468 -24.18 46.02 -21.65
N LEU A 469 -25.14 45.42 -22.34
CA LEU A 469 -24.92 44.53 -23.46
C LEU A 469 -24.23 45.22 -24.64
N GLU A 470 -24.66 46.42 -25.04
CA GLU A 470 -23.99 47.19 -26.12
C GLU A 470 -22.50 47.44 -25.81
N ARG A 471 -22.19 47.75 -24.54
CA ARG A 471 -20.81 48.02 -24.09
C ARG A 471 -19.95 46.76 -23.96
N ASN A 472 -20.57 45.61 -23.69
CA ASN A 472 -19.87 44.36 -23.39
C ASN A 472 -20.14 43.25 -24.43
N PHE A 473 -20.67 43.57 -25.61
CA PHE A 473 -21.11 42.60 -26.62
C PHE A 473 -20.02 41.55 -26.93
N SER A 474 -18.78 42.00 -27.14
CA SER A 474 -17.62 41.13 -27.43
C SER A 474 -17.12 40.33 -26.21
N LEU A 475 -17.54 40.65 -24.98
CA LEU A 475 -17.33 39.83 -23.79
C LEU A 475 -18.42 38.78 -23.67
N VAL A 476 -19.70 39.19 -23.70
CA VAL A 476 -20.87 38.29 -23.63
C VAL A 476 -20.81 37.20 -24.70
N LYS A 477 -20.49 37.58 -25.95
CA LYS A 477 -20.30 36.62 -27.04
C LYS A 477 -19.21 35.58 -26.71
N ARG A 478 -18.04 35.99 -26.19
CA ARG A 478 -16.94 35.08 -25.84
C ARG A 478 -17.28 34.16 -24.65
N LEU A 479 -18.02 34.65 -23.65
CA LEU A 479 -18.48 33.83 -22.52
C LEU A 479 -19.40 32.70 -23.00
N TYR A 480 -20.36 33.04 -23.87
CA TYR A 480 -21.26 32.07 -24.50
C TYR A 480 -20.53 31.12 -25.46
N GLU A 481 -19.61 31.61 -26.30
CA GLU A 481 -18.76 30.74 -27.13
C GLU A 481 -17.91 29.78 -26.27
N LYS A 482 -17.43 30.21 -25.11
CA LYS A 482 -16.71 29.35 -24.15
C LYS A 482 -17.59 28.27 -23.52
N VAL A 483 -18.87 28.54 -23.26
CA VAL A 483 -19.82 27.48 -22.85
C VAL A 483 -19.96 26.43 -23.96
N LEU A 484 -20.01 26.82 -25.24
CA LEU A 484 -20.11 25.86 -26.35
C LEU A 484 -18.82 25.07 -26.60
N GLU A 485 -17.64 25.56 -26.19
CA GLU A 485 -16.42 24.73 -26.16
C GLU A 485 -16.53 23.58 -25.14
N ILE A 486 -17.17 23.82 -24.00
CA ILE A 486 -17.32 22.85 -22.89
C ILE A 486 -18.59 21.97 -23.06
N GLU A 487 -19.58 22.49 -23.79
CA GLU A 487 -20.86 21.85 -24.08
C GLU A 487 -21.44 22.27 -25.45
N PRO A 488 -20.99 21.64 -26.55
CA PRO A 488 -21.37 22.02 -27.92
C PRO A 488 -22.87 21.89 -28.27
N LYS A 489 -23.70 21.37 -27.36
CA LYS A 489 -25.15 21.17 -27.52
C LYS A 489 -26.00 21.99 -26.55
N ASN A 490 -25.43 22.97 -25.85
CA ASN A 490 -26.18 23.83 -24.93
C ASN A 490 -27.16 24.72 -25.72
N THR A 491 -28.46 24.38 -25.69
CA THR A 491 -29.50 25.03 -26.51
C THR A 491 -29.76 26.47 -26.10
N GLU A 492 -29.78 26.75 -24.79
CA GLU A 492 -29.94 28.09 -24.22
C GLU A 492 -28.89 29.06 -24.78
N VAL A 493 -27.63 28.63 -24.87
CA VAL A 493 -26.53 29.44 -25.40
C VAL A 493 -26.62 29.62 -26.92
N LEU A 494 -27.05 28.61 -27.67
CA LEU A 494 -27.26 28.71 -29.11
C LEU A 494 -28.34 29.75 -29.44
N GLU A 495 -29.47 29.72 -28.72
CA GLU A 495 -30.54 30.72 -28.83
C GLU A 495 -30.07 32.12 -28.44
N LYS A 496 -29.34 32.27 -27.32
CA LYS A 496 -28.75 33.56 -26.91
C LYS A 496 -27.77 34.12 -27.93
N LEU A 497 -26.95 33.28 -28.57
CA LEU A 497 -26.04 33.70 -29.64
C LEU A 497 -26.77 34.09 -30.95
N GLU A 498 -27.91 33.48 -31.26
CA GLU A 498 -28.77 33.91 -32.38
C GLU A 498 -29.48 35.25 -32.08
N LEU A 499 -29.94 35.44 -30.85
CA LEU A 499 -30.45 36.72 -30.35
C LEU A 499 -29.38 37.83 -30.39
N LEU A 500 -28.10 37.50 -30.20
CA LEU A 500 -27.00 38.45 -30.39
C LEU A 500 -26.74 38.79 -31.87
N LYS A 501 -26.79 37.80 -32.78
CA LYS A 501 -26.65 38.02 -34.24
C LYS A 501 -27.77 38.91 -34.80
N THR A 502 -28.99 38.78 -34.28
CA THR A 502 -30.15 39.58 -34.69
C THR A 502 -30.13 40.98 -34.07
N LYS A 503 -29.92 41.12 -32.75
CA LYS A 503 -29.76 42.43 -32.09
C LYS A 503 -28.59 43.24 -32.65
N GLY A 504 -27.47 42.60 -32.97
CA GLY A 504 -26.26 43.25 -33.51
C GLY A 504 -26.47 44.03 -34.81
N LYS A 505 -27.51 43.71 -35.61
CA LYS A 505 -27.86 44.47 -36.82
C LYS A 505 -28.48 45.85 -36.55
N TYR A 506 -28.89 46.14 -35.31
CA TYR A 506 -29.54 47.41 -34.95
C TYR A 506 -28.62 48.38 -34.17
N ILE A 507 -27.39 47.98 -33.82
CA ILE A 507 -26.47 48.78 -32.99
C ILE A 507 -25.67 49.78 -33.86
N SER A 508 -26.36 50.74 -34.47
CA SER A 508 -25.75 51.89 -35.15
C SER A 508 -26.73 53.08 -35.18
N ILE A 509 -26.23 54.32 -35.31
CA ILE A 509 -26.99 55.61 -35.26
C ILE A 509 -27.23 56.05 -33.77
N PRO A 510 -27.00 57.33 -33.39
CA PRO A 510 -25.80 57.62 -32.61
C PRO A 510 -25.99 58.36 -31.27
N VAL A 511 -24.87 58.77 -30.66
CA VAL A 511 -24.76 59.53 -29.40
C VAL A 511 -25.57 60.84 -29.41
N TYR A 512 -26.31 61.10 -28.33
CA TYR A 512 -26.87 62.41 -27.99
C TYR A 512 -26.44 62.88 -26.60
N HIS A 513 -26.22 64.18 -26.42
CA HIS A 513 -25.69 64.78 -25.20
C HIS A 513 -26.78 65.43 -24.32
N GLY A 514 -26.91 64.91 -23.09
CA GLY A 514 -27.09 65.66 -21.82
C GLY A 514 -28.31 66.56 -21.58
N LYS A 515 -28.94 66.38 -20.41
CA LYS A 515 -29.21 67.47 -19.43
C LYS A 515 -29.43 66.93 -18.00
N LYS A 516 -29.69 67.83 -17.05
CA LYS A 516 -29.45 67.68 -15.59
C LYS A 516 -30.55 66.95 -14.79
N LEU A 517 -30.21 66.60 -13.53
CA LEU A 517 -31.08 66.12 -12.46
C LEU A 517 -32.09 67.18 -11.97
N GLU A 518 -33.18 66.71 -11.34
CA GLU A 518 -33.99 67.41 -10.32
C GLU A 518 -34.55 66.40 -9.28
N GLN A 519 -35.39 66.83 -8.32
CA GLN A 519 -35.61 66.19 -6.99
C GLN A 519 -37.11 66.26 -6.52
N ILE A 520 -37.61 65.74 -5.38
CA ILE A 520 -36.96 65.31 -4.11
C ILE A 520 -37.48 63.99 -3.45
N PRO A 521 -38.66 63.89 -2.76
CA PRO A 521 -38.65 63.24 -1.43
C PRO A 521 -39.63 62.07 -1.13
N ILE A 522 -39.31 61.39 -0.01
CA ILE A 522 -39.92 60.24 0.68
C ILE A 522 -41.19 60.61 1.50
N ARG A 523 -42.12 59.65 1.72
CA ARG A 523 -42.99 59.40 2.94
C ARG A 523 -44.06 58.29 2.67
N LEU A 524 -44.63 57.50 3.60
CA LEU A 524 -44.39 57.14 5.03
C LEU A 524 -45.25 55.88 5.43
N VAL A 525 -45.16 55.41 6.69
CA VAL A 525 -46.00 54.42 7.44
C VAL A 525 -45.55 52.94 7.29
N ILE A 526 -45.11 52.15 8.30
CA ILE A 526 -44.91 52.23 9.78
C ILE A 526 -46.07 51.67 10.68
N LEU A 527 -45.68 51.06 11.82
CA LEU A 527 -46.41 50.37 12.92
C LEU A 527 -46.76 48.88 12.72
N THR A 528 -46.35 47.87 13.53
CA THR A 528 -45.71 47.67 14.88
C THR A 528 -46.62 47.39 16.09
N ALA A 529 -46.50 46.18 16.66
CA ALA A 529 -46.89 45.79 18.03
C ALA A 529 -45.86 44.81 18.65
N VAL A 530 -46.05 44.42 19.91
CA VAL A 530 -44.98 44.19 20.92
C VAL A 530 -45.37 43.07 21.95
N PHE A 531 -44.45 42.72 22.87
CA PHE A 531 -44.54 41.77 24.04
C PHE A 531 -44.21 40.29 23.71
N ALA A 532 -43.28 39.54 24.33
CA ALA A 532 -42.38 39.67 25.52
C ALA A 532 -43.03 39.51 26.93
N VAL A 533 -42.38 39.05 28.01
CA VAL A 533 -40.92 38.97 28.33
C VAL A 533 -40.46 37.55 28.89
N PRO A 534 -39.70 37.25 30.00
CA PRO A 534 -39.00 35.94 30.17
C PRO A 534 -39.33 35.16 31.50
N MET A 535 -38.59 34.07 31.84
CA MET A 535 -37.66 34.02 33.03
C MET A 535 -36.91 32.65 33.20
N LEU A 536 -35.86 32.62 34.04
CA LEU A 536 -34.93 31.49 34.27
C LEU A 536 -35.31 30.53 35.42
N ILE A 537 -35.01 29.24 35.24
CA ILE A 537 -34.56 28.30 36.29
C ILE A 537 -33.52 27.36 35.62
N GLY A 538 -32.35 27.05 36.19
CA GLY A 538 -31.72 27.59 37.39
C GLY A 538 -30.25 27.17 37.49
N ILE A 539 -29.38 28.05 37.98
CA ILE A 539 -27.95 27.74 38.20
C ILE A 539 -27.82 27.00 39.52
N GLY A 540 -27.56 25.68 39.47
CA GLY A 540 -27.60 24.85 40.67
C GLY A 540 -27.09 23.43 40.48
N ILE A 541 -25.80 23.28 40.15
CA ILE A 541 -24.86 22.21 40.60
C ILE A 541 -23.49 22.57 39.99
N PHE A 542 -22.78 23.47 40.67
CA PHE A 542 -21.35 23.72 40.45
C PHE A 542 -20.63 23.30 41.72
N LEU A 543 -20.16 22.04 41.76
CA LEU A 543 -19.05 21.48 42.55
C LEU A 543 -19.24 19.97 42.82
N GLY A 544 -18.21 19.19 42.49
CA GLY A 544 -17.83 18.01 43.28
C GLY A 544 -18.49 16.67 42.98
N LEU A 545 -17.95 15.93 42.00
CA LEU A 545 -17.21 14.69 42.26
C LEU A 545 -16.48 14.18 41.00
N LYS A 546 -15.28 13.62 41.17
CA LYS A 546 -14.56 12.89 40.10
C LYS A 546 -15.05 11.44 40.06
N LEU A 547 -15.54 11.00 38.90
CA LEU A 547 -15.56 9.59 38.50
C LEU A 547 -15.08 9.49 37.05
N GLN A 548 -14.35 8.43 36.71
CA GLN A 548 -13.94 8.16 35.34
C GLN A 548 -15.12 7.52 34.59
N ALA A 549 -15.69 8.25 33.64
CA ALA A 549 -16.65 7.72 32.68
C ALA A 549 -15.95 7.37 31.36
N PHE A 550 -16.40 6.30 30.72
CA PHE A 550 -15.98 5.92 29.37
C PHE A 550 -16.60 6.86 28.33
N PRO A 551 -16.03 7.02 27.12
CA PRO A 551 -16.56 7.95 26.13
C PRO A 551 -17.96 7.53 25.64
N ASP A 552 -18.94 8.42 25.79
CA ASP A 552 -20.29 8.22 25.29
C ASP A 552 -20.34 8.11 23.75
N TYR A 553 -21.04 7.10 23.23
CA TYR A 553 -21.41 7.04 21.82
C TYR A 553 -22.67 7.87 21.56
N PRO A 554 -22.64 8.91 20.69
CA PRO A 554 -23.79 9.76 20.45
C PRO A 554 -24.86 9.05 19.60
N THR A 555 -25.99 8.70 20.22
CA THR A 555 -27.17 8.08 19.58
C THR A 555 -28.05 9.08 18.81
N GLY A 556 -27.43 10.03 18.10
CA GLY A 556 -28.11 10.93 17.18
C GLY A 556 -28.17 10.34 15.76
N LYS A 557 -29.26 10.60 15.02
CA LYS A 557 -29.33 10.29 13.58
C LYS A 557 -28.28 11.11 12.83
N LEU A 558 -27.15 10.48 12.52
CA LEU A 558 -26.06 11.10 11.78
C LEU A 558 -26.37 11.07 10.28
N ASP A 559 -26.45 12.25 9.64
CA ASP A 559 -26.24 12.33 8.19
C ASP A 559 -24.77 11.96 7.94
N LEU A 560 -24.51 10.90 7.16
CA LEU A 560 -23.16 10.40 6.95
C LEU A 560 -22.26 11.51 6.40
N ASP A 561 -21.06 11.64 6.93
CA ASP A 561 -20.03 12.44 6.27
C ASP A 561 -19.85 11.95 4.80
N LYS A 562 -19.65 12.89 3.88
CA LYS A 562 -19.28 12.59 2.49
C LYS A 562 -18.06 11.67 2.42
N GLN A 563 -17.08 11.86 3.30
CA GLN A 563 -15.90 10.98 3.42
C GLN A 563 -16.24 9.52 3.81
N ILE A 564 -17.39 9.30 4.46
CA ILE A 564 -17.87 7.95 4.80
C ILE A 564 -18.73 7.39 3.67
N ARG A 565 -19.59 8.20 3.02
CA ARG A 565 -20.34 7.78 1.82
C ARG A 565 -19.43 7.31 0.69
N GLU A 566 -18.29 7.97 0.48
CA GLU A 566 -17.31 7.62 -0.55
C GLU A 566 -16.60 6.27 -0.32
N ARG A 567 -16.81 5.61 0.83
CA ARG A 567 -16.27 4.28 1.15
C ARG A 567 -17.18 3.11 0.76
N PHE A 568 -18.35 3.38 0.15
CA PHE A 568 -19.34 2.37 -0.23
C PHE A 568 -19.60 2.36 -1.73
N SER A 569 -19.97 1.21 -2.29
CA SER A 569 -20.71 1.15 -3.56
C SER A 569 -21.36 -0.21 -3.83
N SER A 570 -22.56 -0.19 -4.41
CA SER A 570 -23.23 -1.32 -5.08
C SER A 570 -22.98 -1.32 -6.61
N GLY A 571 -22.27 -0.34 -7.16
CA GLY A 571 -22.03 -0.18 -8.59
C GLY A 571 -21.97 1.28 -9.07
N GLU A 572 -22.25 2.24 -8.19
CA GLU A 572 -22.17 3.67 -8.47
C GLU A 572 -20.74 4.18 -8.74
N GLN A 573 -19.71 3.53 -8.21
CA GLN A 573 -18.30 3.89 -8.35
C GLN A 573 -17.42 2.65 -8.16
N THR A 574 -16.19 2.65 -8.68
CA THR A 574 -15.15 1.74 -8.19
C THR A 574 -14.66 2.21 -6.82
N LEU A 575 -14.28 1.27 -5.96
CA LEU A 575 -13.57 1.50 -4.70
C LEU A 575 -12.07 1.19 -4.79
N PHE A 576 -11.61 0.64 -5.92
CA PHE A 576 -10.22 0.30 -6.20
C PHE A 576 -9.57 1.35 -7.11
N ASP A 577 -8.24 1.44 -7.05
CA ASP A 577 -7.48 2.23 -8.02
C ASP A 577 -7.65 1.67 -9.44
N LEU A 578 -7.99 2.57 -10.36
CA LEU A 578 -8.23 2.25 -11.76
C LEU A 578 -6.92 1.80 -12.46
N ALA A 579 -7.01 0.73 -13.26
CA ALA A 579 -5.87 0.09 -13.89
C ALA A 579 -5.26 0.95 -15.03
N ASN A 580 -4.10 0.56 -15.56
CA ASN A 580 -3.34 1.40 -16.51
C ASN A 580 -3.76 1.13 -17.96
N ASN A 581 -5.07 1.18 -18.16
CA ASN A 581 -5.75 1.00 -19.43
C ASN A 581 -6.89 2.03 -19.46
N GLU A 582 -6.62 3.20 -20.02
CA GLU A 582 -7.57 4.32 -20.08
C GLU A 582 -8.92 3.91 -20.71
N VAL A 583 -8.90 2.96 -21.66
CA VAL A 583 -10.11 2.44 -22.31
C VAL A 583 -10.95 1.61 -21.33
N TYR A 584 -10.33 0.65 -20.63
CA TYR A 584 -10.99 -0.15 -19.59
C TYR A 584 -11.54 0.75 -18.46
N ASN A 585 -10.78 1.78 -18.05
CA ASN A 585 -11.20 2.73 -17.03
C ASN A 585 -12.39 3.58 -17.48
N ALA A 586 -12.35 4.12 -18.70
CA ALA A 586 -13.44 4.90 -19.27
C ALA A 586 -14.71 4.06 -19.42
N GLN A 587 -14.58 2.79 -19.83
CA GLN A 587 -15.68 1.82 -19.88
C GLN A 587 -16.24 1.57 -18.48
N PHE A 588 -15.40 1.26 -17.48
CA PHE A 588 -15.81 1.07 -16.07
C PHE A 588 -16.56 2.28 -15.51
N LEU A 589 -16.01 3.48 -15.66
CA LEU A 589 -16.67 4.71 -15.22
C LEU A 589 -17.97 4.97 -15.99
N SER A 590 -18.10 4.52 -17.24
CA SER A 590 -19.36 4.55 -17.98
C SER A 590 -20.37 3.56 -17.40
N CYS A 591 -19.97 2.32 -17.07
CA CYS A 591 -20.85 1.34 -16.41
C CYS A 591 -21.35 1.87 -15.05
N ASN A 592 -20.45 2.48 -14.26
CA ASN A 592 -20.81 3.17 -13.02
C ASN A 592 -21.81 4.32 -13.25
N GLN A 593 -21.68 5.06 -14.35
CA GLN A 593 -22.62 6.14 -14.74
C GLN A 593 -23.99 5.59 -15.15
N HIS A 594 -24.07 4.44 -15.81
CA HIS A 594 -25.36 3.77 -16.06
C HIS A 594 -26.01 3.32 -14.74
N PHE A 595 -25.27 2.69 -13.85
CA PHE A 595 -25.76 2.27 -12.53
C PHE A 595 -26.27 3.46 -11.70
N LYS A 596 -25.48 4.55 -11.61
CA LYS A 596 -25.87 5.82 -10.95
C LYS A 596 -27.19 6.41 -11.47
N LYS A 597 -27.50 6.20 -12.75
CA LYS A 597 -28.72 6.72 -13.41
C LYS A 597 -29.92 5.76 -13.31
N LYS A 598 -29.74 4.58 -12.70
CA LYS A 598 -30.69 3.46 -12.68
C LYS A 598 -30.95 2.83 -14.06
N ASN A 599 -30.04 3.04 -15.01
CA ASN A 599 -29.98 2.35 -16.30
C ASN A 599 -29.34 0.97 -16.09
N TYR A 600 -30.04 0.09 -15.37
CA TYR A 600 -29.46 -1.17 -14.88
C TYR A 600 -29.25 -2.19 -16.01
N ASP A 601 -30.08 -2.19 -17.06
CA ASP A 601 -29.88 -3.02 -18.25
C ASP A 601 -28.56 -2.68 -18.96
N GLU A 602 -28.29 -1.39 -19.20
CA GLU A 602 -27.03 -0.96 -19.81
C GLU A 602 -25.83 -1.14 -18.85
N ALA A 603 -26.03 -0.95 -17.55
CA ALA A 603 -25.01 -1.21 -16.54
C ALA A 603 -24.60 -2.70 -16.53
N ALA A 604 -25.56 -3.63 -16.55
CA ALA A 604 -25.30 -5.06 -16.59
C ALA A 604 -24.53 -5.46 -17.86
N ASN A 605 -24.97 -5.02 -19.04
CA ASN A 605 -24.26 -5.29 -20.29
C ASN A 605 -22.81 -4.74 -20.25
N CYS A 606 -22.64 -3.51 -19.78
CA CYS A 606 -21.33 -2.84 -19.66
C CYS A 606 -20.39 -3.55 -18.67
N PHE A 607 -20.86 -3.91 -17.47
CA PHE A 607 -20.05 -4.66 -16.50
C PHE A 607 -19.74 -6.10 -16.99
N GLN A 608 -20.66 -6.72 -17.74
CA GLN A 608 -20.43 -8.05 -18.33
C GLN A 608 -19.29 -8.03 -19.36
N GLU A 609 -19.11 -6.94 -20.13
CA GLU A 609 -17.95 -6.77 -21.02
C GLU A 609 -16.64 -6.69 -20.22
N LEU A 610 -16.61 -5.94 -19.11
CA LEU A 610 -15.42 -5.81 -18.25
C LEU A 610 -15.04 -7.14 -17.59
N VAL A 611 -16.03 -7.90 -17.10
CA VAL A 611 -15.82 -9.28 -16.61
C VAL A 611 -15.22 -10.16 -17.70
N ASN A 612 -15.66 -10.03 -18.96
CA ASN A 612 -15.10 -10.81 -20.07
C ASN A 612 -13.69 -10.35 -20.45
N ALA A 613 -13.37 -9.07 -20.32
CA ALA A 613 -12.05 -8.50 -20.59
C ALA A 613 -11.02 -8.86 -19.50
N ASN A 614 -11.41 -8.88 -18.22
CA ASN A 614 -10.55 -9.30 -17.11
C ASN A 614 -11.33 -10.10 -16.05
N ARG A 615 -11.43 -11.41 -16.30
CA ARG A 615 -12.15 -12.38 -15.44
C ARG A 615 -11.62 -12.49 -14.01
N ASN A 616 -10.41 -12.00 -13.73
CA ASN A 616 -9.80 -12.12 -12.40
C ASN A 616 -10.17 -10.94 -11.46
N GLU A 617 -10.93 -9.95 -11.96
CA GLU A 617 -11.39 -8.80 -11.16
C GLU A 617 -12.80 -9.04 -10.60
N PRO A 618 -12.98 -9.07 -9.26
CA PRO A 618 -14.27 -9.40 -8.66
C PRO A 618 -15.26 -8.24 -8.62
N GLU A 619 -14.78 -6.99 -8.62
CA GLU A 619 -15.63 -5.80 -8.51
C GLU A 619 -16.57 -5.64 -9.74
N PRO A 620 -16.10 -5.79 -11.00
CA PRO A 620 -17.00 -5.87 -12.16
C PRO A 620 -18.05 -7.00 -12.06
N LEU A 621 -17.69 -8.18 -11.52
CA LEU A 621 -18.63 -9.29 -11.40
C LEU A 621 -19.71 -9.04 -10.35
N ILE A 622 -19.36 -8.36 -9.26
CA ILE A 622 -20.31 -7.89 -8.25
C ILE A 622 -21.24 -6.84 -8.86
N TYR A 623 -20.72 -5.82 -9.53
CA TYR A 623 -21.55 -4.74 -10.10
C TYR A 623 -22.42 -5.21 -11.27
N TYR A 624 -21.96 -6.19 -12.06
CA TYR A 624 -22.81 -6.93 -13.01
C TYR A 624 -23.99 -7.61 -12.29
N ASN A 625 -23.72 -8.40 -11.24
CA ASN A 625 -24.77 -9.12 -10.51
C ASN A 625 -25.72 -8.20 -9.73
N ASN A 626 -25.22 -7.09 -9.19
CA ASN A 626 -26.04 -6.04 -8.58
C ASN A 626 -26.94 -5.34 -9.62
N SER A 627 -26.44 -5.15 -10.85
CA SER A 627 -27.24 -4.61 -11.96
C SER A 627 -28.39 -5.56 -12.30
N LEU A 628 -28.13 -6.86 -12.45
CA LEU A 628 -29.17 -7.88 -12.63
C LEU A 628 -30.20 -7.84 -11.49
N ALA A 629 -29.74 -7.74 -10.24
CA ALA A 629 -30.61 -7.70 -9.06
C ALA A 629 -31.53 -6.46 -8.99
N ARG A 630 -31.15 -5.37 -9.68
CA ARG A 630 -31.97 -4.17 -9.84
C ARG A 630 -32.78 -4.12 -11.14
N MET A 631 -32.51 -4.98 -12.12
CA MET A 631 -33.29 -5.14 -13.35
C MET A 631 -34.56 -5.97 -13.15
N GLU A 632 -34.46 -7.14 -12.52
CA GLU A 632 -35.51 -8.18 -12.61
C GLU A 632 -36.72 -7.98 -11.68
N HIS A 633 -36.74 -6.91 -10.89
CA HIS A 633 -37.78 -6.63 -9.92
C HIS A 633 -38.36 -5.23 -10.13
N LYS A 634 -39.55 -5.00 -9.56
CA LYS A 634 -39.98 -3.62 -9.25
C LYS A 634 -38.84 -2.97 -8.44
N PRO A 635 -38.47 -1.70 -8.68
CA PRO A 635 -37.16 -1.14 -8.30
C PRO A 635 -36.80 -1.07 -6.80
N ASP A 636 -37.67 -1.61 -5.94
CA ASP A 636 -37.56 -1.62 -4.49
C ASP A 636 -37.26 -3.05 -3.98
N ASN A 637 -36.06 -3.24 -3.44
CA ASN A 637 -35.62 -4.33 -2.53
C ASN A 637 -35.16 -5.71 -3.11
N PRO A 638 -33.98 -5.80 -3.75
CA PRO A 638 -33.22 -7.07 -3.84
C PRO A 638 -32.78 -7.57 -2.44
N LEU A 639 -32.27 -8.81 -2.33
CA LEU A 639 -31.68 -9.29 -1.08
C LEU A 639 -30.31 -8.65 -0.90
N THR A 640 -30.12 -7.76 0.07
CA THR A 640 -28.89 -6.96 0.17
C THR A 640 -28.04 -7.36 1.39
N ILE A 641 -26.76 -7.66 1.16
CA ILE A 641 -25.75 -7.82 2.23
C ILE A 641 -24.53 -6.94 1.96
N ALA A 642 -23.80 -6.55 3.00
CA ALA A 642 -22.57 -5.76 2.90
C ALA A 642 -21.31 -6.63 3.01
N VAL A 643 -20.20 -6.19 2.41
CA VAL A 643 -18.89 -6.84 2.50
C VAL A 643 -17.83 -5.81 2.84
N VAL A 644 -17.18 -5.95 4.00
CA VAL A 644 -16.22 -4.98 4.51
C VAL A 644 -14.79 -5.45 4.26
N VAL A 645 -14.05 -4.71 3.43
CA VAL A 645 -12.73 -5.09 2.91
C VAL A 645 -11.73 -3.93 2.95
N PRO A 646 -10.41 -4.20 3.14
CA PRO A 646 -9.42 -3.19 3.48
C PRO A 646 -8.80 -2.54 2.24
N VAL A 647 -9.62 -2.07 1.28
CA VAL A 647 -9.21 -1.80 -0.11
C VAL A 647 -7.94 -0.92 -0.21
N LEU A 648 -7.91 0.20 0.51
CA LEU A 648 -6.79 1.16 0.48
C LEU A 648 -5.52 0.71 1.23
N GLN A 649 -5.61 -0.28 2.11
CA GLN A 649 -4.45 -0.81 2.85
C GLN A 649 -3.90 -2.10 2.22
N ASN A 650 -4.77 -2.94 1.65
CA ASN A 650 -4.34 -4.16 0.98
C ASN A 650 -5.37 -4.59 -0.07
N SER A 651 -5.24 -4.00 -1.26
CA SER A 651 -6.12 -4.27 -2.41
C SER A 651 -6.14 -5.75 -2.80
N GLN A 652 -5.04 -6.49 -2.70
CA GLN A 652 -5.00 -7.92 -3.04
C GLN A 652 -5.78 -8.80 -2.06
N ARG A 653 -5.70 -8.55 -0.74
CA ARG A 653 -6.56 -9.24 0.25
C ARG A 653 -8.03 -8.87 0.07
N ALA A 654 -8.33 -7.61 -0.24
CA ALA A 654 -9.68 -7.17 -0.58
C ALA A 654 -10.23 -7.93 -1.82
N LYS A 655 -9.46 -8.00 -2.92
CA LYS A 655 -9.84 -8.78 -4.11
C LYS A 655 -9.99 -10.28 -3.80
N ALA A 656 -9.10 -10.86 -2.99
CA ALA A 656 -9.20 -12.28 -2.61
C ALA A 656 -10.49 -12.62 -1.84
N ILE A 657 -10.95 -11.73 -0.96
CA ILE A 657 -12.25 -11.85 -0.26
C ILE A 657 -13.40 -11.62 -1.24
N LEU A 658 -13.35 -10.55 -2.04
CA LEU A 658 -14.42 -10.23 -3.00
C LEU A 658 -14.61 -11.32 -4.06
N ARG A 659 -13.56 -12.05 -4.49
CA ARG A 659 -13.71 -13.21 -5.39
C ARG A 659 -14.62 -14.30 -4.82
N GLY A 660 -14.54 -14.57 -3.52
CA GLY A 660 -15.37 -15.61 -2.90
C GLY A 660 -16.84 -15.21 -2.89
N VAL A 661 -17.10 -13.97 -2.47
CA VAL A 661 -18.44 -13.38 -2.51
C VAL A 661 -19.00 -13.31 -3.94
N ALA A 662 -18.23 -12.75 -4.87
CA ALA A 662 -18.65 -12.56 -6.26
C ALA A 662 -18.96 -13.90 -6.95
N GLN A 663 -18.21 -14.95 -6.66
CA GLN A 663 -18.50 -16.28 -7.18
C GLN A 663 -19.80 -16.85 -6.59
N ALA A 664 -19.99 -16.79 -5.27
CA ALA A 664 -21.22 -17.27 -4.64
C ALA A 664 -22.46 -16.47 -5.07
N GLN A 665 -22.33 -15.15 -5.23
CA GLN A 665 -23.36 -14.28 -5.77
C GLN A 665 -23.71 -14.63 -7.23
N ASN A 666 -22.70 -14.85 -8.08
CA ASN A 666 -22.92 -15.23 -9.48
C ASN A 666 -23.53 -16.64 -9.60
N GLU A 667 -23.04 -17.62 -8.82
CA GLU A 667 -23.61 -18.96 -8.74
C GLU A 667 -25.07 -18.95 -8.24
N TYR A 668 -25.46 -18.01 -7.35
CA TYR A 668 -26.84 -17.82 -6.93
C TYR A 668 -27.70 -17.14 -8.01
N ASN A 669 -27.28 -15.97 -8.50
CA ASN A 669 -28.07 -15.12 -9.39
C ASN A 669 -28.26 -15.70 -10.79
N GLN A 670 -27.39 -16.60 -11.26
CA GLN A 670 -27.53 -17.26 -12.56
C GLN A 670 -28.49 -18.47 -12.52
N ASN A 671 -28.66 -19.14 -11.37
CA ASN A 671 -29.44 -20.38 -11.24
C ASN A 671 -30.97 -20.17 -11.08
N LYS A 672 -31.52 -19.24 -11.87
CA LYS A 672 -32.90 -18.74 -11.83
C LYS A 672 -34.00 -19.80 -12.05
N TYR A 673 -33.65 -21.01 -12.49
CA TYR A 673 -34.60 -22.10 -12.74
C TYR A 673 -34.41 -23.32 -11.83
N GLN A 674 -33.60 -23.20 -10.76
CA GLN A 674 -33.43 -24.25 -9.74
C GLN A 674 -33.67 -23.73 -8.29
N ASN A 675 -33.59 -22.42 -8.06
CA ASN A 675 -33.73 -21.80 -6.74
C ASN A 675 -35.19 -21.69 -6.25
N ASN A 676 -35.85 -22.83 -5.99
CA ASN A 676 -37.26 -22.94 -5.57
C ASN A 676 -37.57 -22.45 -4.13
N TYR A 677 -36.80 -21.50 -3.59
CA TYR A 677 -36.84 -21.15 -2.16
C TYR A 677 -37.92 -20.12 -1.77
N PHE A 678 -38.34 -19.26 -2.69
CA PHE A 678 -39.36 -18.23 -2.42
C PHE A 678 -40.70 -18.59 -3.07
N SER A 679 -41.79 -18.42 -2.31
CA SER A 679 -43.09 -18.98 -2.66
C SER A 679 -43.88 -18.18 -3.70
N SER A 680 -43.56 -16.89 -3.85
CA SER A 680 -44.28 -15.96 -4.73
C SER A 680 -43.40 -15.12 -5.66
N ASN A 681 -42.17 -14.79 -5.27
CA ASN A 681 -41.22 -14.00 -6.07
C ASN A 681 -39.79 -14.42 -5.72
N MET A 682 -38.99 -14.88 -6.70
CA MET A 682 -37.54 -15.00 -6.50
C MET A 682 -36.93 -13.60 -6.36
N ARG A 683 -36.00 -13.42 -5.41
CA ARG A 683 -35.23 -12.18 -5.25
C ARG A 683 -33.74 -12.47 -5.45
N LEU A 684 -33.07 -11.66 -6.26
CA LEU A 684 -31.62 -11.77 -6.49
C LEU A 684 -30.80 -11.14 -5.34
N LEU A 685 -29.54 -11.55 -5.22
CA LEU A 685 -28.59 -11.06 -4.21
C LEU A 685 -27.80 -9.84 -4.72
N GLU A 686 -27.83 -8.76 -3.96
CA GLU A 686 -26.99 -7.57 -4.08
C GLU A 686 -25.90 -7.56 -3.00
N ILE A 687 -24.69 -7.15 -3.39
CA ILE A 687 -23.52 -6.99 -2.53
C ILE A 687 -23.10 -5.52 -2.49
N VAL A 688 -23.23 -4.89 -1.31
CA VAL A 688 -22.67 -3.55 -1.05
C VAL A 688 -21.20 -3.73 -0.64
N ILE A 689 -20.25 -3.22 -1.42
CA ILE A 689 -18.84 -3.23 -1.04
C ILE A 689 -18.57 -2.03 -0.12
N ALA A 690 -17.83 -2.24 0.97
CA ALA A 690 -17.50 -1.22 1.97
C ALA A 690 -16.01 -1.25 2.34
N ASN A 691 -15.39 -0.07 2.46
CA ASN A 691 -13.95 0.10 2.72
C ASN A 691 -13.66 0.67 4.12
N ASP A 692 -13.32 -0.19 5.08
CA ASP A 692 -12.83 0.20 6.41
C ASP A 692 -11.32 0.52 6.46
N SER A 693 -10.60 0.20 5.38
CA SER A 693 -9.13 0.28 5.29
C SER A 693 -8.40 -0.46 6.43
N ASN A 694 -9.06 -1.46 7.03
CA ASN A 694 -8.62 -2.21 8.22
C ASN A 694 -8.38 -1.38 9.50
N ASP A 695 -8.76 -0.09 9.53
CA ASP A 695 -8.46 0.82 10.64
C ASP A 695 -9.50 0.71 11.77
N LYS A 696 -9.03 0.47 13.00
CA LYS A 696 -9.85 0.38 14.21
C LYS A 696 -10.64 1.67 14.51
N LYS A 697 -10.21 2.83 13.99
CA LYS A 697 -10.91 4.13 14.11
C LYS A 697 -11.96 4.37 13.01
N VAL A 698 -11.84 3.69 11.87
CA VAL A 698 -12.74 3.82 10.70
C VAL A 698 -13.82 2.73 10.71
N SER A 699 -13.47 1.52 11.15
CA SER A 699 -14.37 0.36 11.21
C SER A 699 -15.72 0.64 11.91
N PRO A 700 -15.80 1.36 13.04
CA PRO A 700 -17.09 1.68 13.68
C PRO A 700 -17.94 2.65 12.83
N LYS A 701 -17.31 3.59 12.11
CA LYS A 701 -18.01 4.55 11.23
C LYS A 701 -18.57 3.85 9.98
N VAL A 702 -17.85 2.86 9.45
CA VAL A 702 -18.34 2.01 8.36
C VAL A 702 -19.50 1.14 8.86
N ALA A 703 -19.40 0.55 10.04
CA ALA A 703 -20.50 -0.21 10.65
C ALA A 703 -21.76 0.65 10.86
N GLN A 704 -21.61 1.90 11.32
CA GLN A 704 -22.71 2.87 11.43
C GLN A 704 -23.33 3.18 10.06
N GLY A 705 -22.51 3.37 9.02
CA GLY A 705 -22.99 3.59 7.65
C GLY A 705 -23.78 2.41 7.08
N ILE A 706 -23.37 1.17 7.40
CA ILE A 706 -24.10 -0.05 7.06
C ILE A 706 -25.44 -0.11 7.81
N VAL A 707 -25.41 0.08 9.13
CA VAL A 707 -26.58 0.03 10.02
C VAL A 707 -27.68 1.01 9.58
N ILE A 708 -27.29 2.22 9.16
CA ILE A 708 -28.22 3.28 8.72
C ILE A 708 -29.01 2.89 7.45
N ASN A 709 -28.54 1.92 6.66
CA ASN A 709 -29.32 1.33 5.58
C ASN A 709 -30.12 0.10 6.08
N PRO A 710 -31.45 0.18 6.22
CA PRO A 710 -32.26 -0.94 6.72
C PRO A 710 -32.33 -2.12 5.73
N ASP A 711 -32.09 -1.90 4.44
CA ASP A 711 -32.14 -2.94 3.41
C ASP A 711 -30.98 -3.95 3.55
N ILE A 712 -29.91 -3.59 4.27
CA ILE A 712 -28.78 -4.49 4.52
C ILE A 712 -29.15 -5.47 5.64
N LEU A 713 -29.26 -6.74 5.24
CA LEU A 713 -29.73 -7.86 6.07
C LEU A 713 -28.59 -8.63 6.76
N GLY A 714 -27.35 -8.47 6.30
CA GLY A 714 -26.17 -9.15 6.82
C GLY A 714 -24.85 -8.51 6.38
N VAL A 715 -23.75 -8.84 7.07
CA VAL A 715 -22.41 -8.32 6.79
C VAL A 715 -21.38 -9.46 6.72
N ILE A 716 -20.55 -9.49 5.68
CA ILE A 716 -19.34 -10.33 5.63
C ILE A 716 -18.14 -9.45 5.99
N GLY A 717 -17.46 -9.74 7.10
CA GLY A 717 -16.33 -8.93 7.57
C GLY A 717 -16.08 -9.02 9.09
N HIS A 718 -15.16 -8.23 9.63
CA HIS A 718 -14.17 -7.42 8.91
C HIS A 718 -12.91 -8.26 8.63
N ASN A 719 -12.00 -7.74 7.81
CA ASN A 719 -10.78 -8.46 7.40
C ASN A 719 -9.85 -8.85 8.56
N SER A 720 -9.82 -8.11 9.68
CA SER A 720 -8.99 -8.43 10.84
C SER A 720 -9.74 -8.32 12.17
N SER A 721 -9.31 -9.11 13.15
CA SER A 721 -9.95 -9.18 14.47
C SER A 721 -10.03 -7.84 15.19
N ASN A 722 -9.06 -6.94 14.96
CA ASN A 722 -9.05 -5.60 15.56
C ASN A 722 -10.11 -4.67 14.94
N ALA A 723 -10.35 -4.78 13.64
CA ALA A 723 -11.40 -4.05 12.93
C ALA A 723 -12.78 -4.59 13.34
N THR A 724 -12.95 -5.92 13.30
CA THR A 724 -14.18 -6.62 13.69
C THR A 724 -14.59 -6.28 15.14
N GLN A 725 -13.66 -6.35 16.10
CA GLN A 725 -13.92 -6.03 17.51
C GLN A 725 -14.43 -4.59 17.71
N ALA A 726 -13.97 -3.62 16.92
CA ALA A 726 -14.40 -2.22 17.03
C ALA A 726 -15.74 -1.94 16.35
N ALA A 727 -16.13 -2.76 15.37
CA ALA A 727 -17.40 -2.64 14.67
C ALA A 727 -18.54 -3.41 15.35
N LEU A 728 -18.23 -4.51 16.05
CA LEU A 728 -19.22 -5.48 16.55
C LEU A 728 -20.34 -4.86 17.41
N GLU A 729 -19.97 -3.98 18.36
CA GLU A 729 -20.90 -3.26 19.25
C GLU A 729 -21.97 -2.44 18.50
N VAL A 730 -21.69 -2.05 17.25
CA VAL A 730 -22.63 -1.30 16.39
C VAL A 730 -23.64 -2.25 15.74
N TYR A 731 -23.20 -3.43 15.29
CA TYR A 731 -24.06 -4.44 14.68
C TYR A 731 -24.98 -5.12 15.70
N GLU A 732 -24.48 -5.34 16.93
CA GLU A 732 -25.22 -5.92 18.06
C GLU A 732 -26.51 -5.17 18.41
N LYS A 733 -26.41 -3.84 18.57
CA LYS A 733 -27.52 -2.95 18.93
C LYS A 733 -28.68 -3.02 17.94
N GLU A 734 -28.36 -3.41 16.71
CA GLU A 734 -29.23 -3.38 15.53
C GLU A 734 -29.59 -4.79 15.03
N LYS A 735 -29.17 -5.83 15.77
CA LYS A 735 -29.34 -7.26 15.45
C LYS A 735 -28.89 -7.65 14.04
N LEU A 736 -27.93 -6.92 13.48
CA LEU A 736 -27.40 -7.16 12.14
C LEU A 736 -26.37 -8.29 12.20
N ALA A 737 -26.64 -9.41 11.55
CA ALA A 737 -25.76 -10.57 11.59
C ALA A 737 -24.43 -10.33 10.84
N VAL A 738 -23.33 -10.78 11.43
CA VAL A 738 -21.97 -10.61 10.90
C VAL A 738 -21.29 -11.95 10.74
N ILE A 739 -20.80 -12.29 9.55
CA ILE A 739 -19.98 -13.47 9.30
C ILE A 739 -18.54 -13.06 8.99
N SER A 740 -17.62 -13.41 9.89
CA SER A 740 -16.18 -13.29 9.64
C SER A 740 -15.67 -14.44 8.76
N SER A 741 -15.06 -14.11 7.63
CA SER A 741 -14.37 -15.05 6.76
C SER A 741 -12.85 -15.09 6.98
N THR A 742 -12.30 -14.22 7.85
CA THR A 742 -10.84 -14.07 8.04
C THR A 742 -10.37 -13.68 9.45
N SER A 743 -11.26 -13.25 10.35
CA SER A 743 -10.92 -12.96 11.76
C SER A 743 -11.16 -14.19 12.63
N THR A 744 -10.08 -14.76 13.19
CA THR A 744 -10.06 -16.03 13.97
C THR A 744 -9.99 -15.85 15.49
N SER A 745 -9.93 -14.61 15.99
CA SER A 745 -9.70 -14.36 17.42
C SER A 745 -10.89 -14.77 18.27
N THR A 746 -10.65 -15.59 19.28
CA THR A 746 -11.61 -15.99 20.32
C THR A 746 -12.05 -14.82 21.22
N GLU A 747 -11.46 -13.63 21.09
CA GLU A 747 -11.95 -12.39 21.73
C GLU A 747 -13.18 -11.79 21.02
N LEU A 748 -13.66 -12.42 19.94
CA LEU A 748 -14.84 -12.02 19.18
C LEU A 748 -16.01 -12.97 19.48
N GLU A 749 -16.81 -12.66 20.49
CA GLU A 749 -18.05 -13.38 20.81
C GLU A 749 -19.22 -12.39 20.83
N SER A 750 -20.37 -12.77 20.25
CA SER A 750 -21.60 -11.99 20.24
C SER A 750 -22.79 -12.84 19.76
N ASP A 751 -24.00 -12.54 20.23
CA ASP A 751 -25.24 -13.14 19.72
C ASP A 751 -25.50 -12.90 18.22
N THR A 752 -24.82 -11.89 17.62
CA THR A 752 -24.91 -11.49 16.21
C THR A 752 -23.74 -11.97 15.34
N PHE A 753 -22.69 -12.53 15.95
CA PHE A 753 -21.45 -12.85 15.27
C PHE A 753 -21.33 -14.34 14.93
N PHE A 754 -20.79 -14.62 13.76
CA PHE A 754 -20.50 -15.95 13.24
C PHE A 754 -19.14 -15.92 12.52
N ARG A 755 -18.53 -17.08 12.27
CA ARG A 755 -17.37 -17.17 11.37
C ARG A 755 -17.33 -18.45 10.53
N THR A 756 -16.87 -18.34 9.29
CA THR A 756 -16.60 -19.48 8.40
C THR A 756 -15.12 -19.86 8.36
N VAL A 757 -14.24 -18.96 8.82
CA VAL A 757 -12.88 -19.33 9.21
C VAL A 757 -12.94 -19.97 10.61
N ILE A 758 -12.22 -21.06 10.83
CA ILE A 758 -12.09 -21.68 12.17
C ILE A 758 -11.36 -20.74 13.15
N ASP A 759 -11.58 -20.94 14.45
CA ASP A 759 -11.01 -20.09 15.49
C ASP A 759 -9.57 -20.47 15.89
N ASN A 760 -8.94 -19.57 16.64
CA ASN A 760 -7.63 -19.79 17.24
C ASN A 760 -7.59 -20.96 18.25
N SER A 761 -8.72 -21.35 18.84
CA SER A 761 -8.77 -22.50 19.76
C SER A 761 -8.65 -23.82 18.99
N VAL A 762 -9.33 -23.98 17.86
CA VAL A 762 -9.26 -25.14 16.98
C VAL A 762 -7.91 -25.22 16.28
N LEU A 763 -7.39 -24.09 15.78
CA LEU A 763 -6.02 -24.00 15.22
C LEU A 763 -4.96 -24.44 16.26
N SER A 764 -4.98 -23.83 17.45
CA SER A 764 -4.02 -24.14 18.50
C SER A 764 -4.20 -25.52 19.12
N LYS A 765 -5.43 -26.03 19.22
CA LYS A 765 -5.69 -27.42 19.65
C LYS A 765 -4.99 -28.40 18.72
N ARG A 766 -5.15 -28.24 17.40
CA ARG A 766 -4.56 -29.14 16.41
C ARG A 766 -3.03 -29.10 16.43
N LEU A 767 -2.44 -27.91 16.60
CA LEU A 767 -1.01 -27.77 16.85
C LEU A 767 -0.58 -28.48 18.15
N ALA A 768 -1.33 -28.32 19.24
CA ALA A 768 -1.01 -28.96 20.52
C ALA A 768 -1.15 -30.49 20.46
N GLU A 769 -2.14 -31.03 19.74
CA GLU A 769 -2.29 -32.47 19.49
C GLU A 769 -1.11 -33.05 18.71
N TYR A 770 -0.64 -32.35 17.67
CA TYR A 770 0.56 -32.76 16.92
C TYR A 770 1.83 -32.61 17.78
N VAL A 771 2.03 -31.49 18.47
CA VAL A 771 3.21 -31.25 19.32
C VAL A 771 3.28 -32.25 20.49
N LYS A 772 2.13 -32.68 21.03
CA LYS A 772 2.03 -33.75 22.05
C LYS A 772 2.62 -35.07 21.58
N SER A 773 2.46 -35.45 20.31
CA SER A 773 2.96 -36.71 19.76
C SER A 773 4.49 -36.78 19.68
N LEU A 774 5.16 -35.62 19.73
CA LEU A 774 6.61 -35.53 19.59
C LEU A 774 7.33 -35.90 20.91
N PRO A 775 8.50 -36.56 20.82
CA PRO A 775 9.36 -36.89 21.96
C PRO A 775 10.15 -35.65 22.43
N ILE A 776 9.43 -34.63 22.91
CA ILE A 776 9.98 -33.36 23.37
C ILE A 776 9.54 -33.03 24.80
N GLU A 777 10.34 -32.21 25.47
CA GLU A 777 10.10 -31.73 26.85
C GLU A 777 10.10 -30.21 26.97
N ASN A 778 10.81 -29.47 26.10
CA ASN A 778 10.93 -28.01 26.17
C ASN A 778 10.56 -27.36 24.83
N ILE A 779 9.74 -26.30 24.89
CA ILE A 779 9.32 -25.50 23.73
C ILE A 779 9.54 -24.00 23.96
N VAL A 780 9.71 -23.24 22.87
CA VAL A 780 9.69 -21.77 22.88
C VAL A 780 8.55 -21.24 22.01
N ILE A 781 7.90 -20.17 22.47
CA ILE A 781 6.82 -19.50 21.74
C ILE A 781 7.20 -18.03 21.52
N PHE A 782 7.35 -17.66 20.27
CA PHE A 782 7.50 -16.27 19.82
C PHE A 782 6.12 -15.73 19.44
N TYR A 783 5.66 -14.67 20.10
CA TYR A 783 4.32 -14.09 19.91
C TYR A 783 4.38 -12.57 20.12
N ASN A 784 3.39 -11.81 19.63
CA ASN A 784 3.30 -10.36 19.86
C ASN A 784 2.30 -10.08 20.99
N ARG A 785 2.79 -9.60 22.14
CA ARG A 785 1.94 -9.31 23.32
C ARG A 785 0.97 -8.14 23.10
N GLN A 786 1.15 -7.32 22.07
CA GLN A 786 0.22 -6.24 21.74
C GLN A 786 -1.00 -6.76 20.95
N SER A 787 -0.83 -7.77 20.09
CA SER A 787 -1.86 -8.31 19.19
C SER A 787 -2.85 -9.27 19.87
N SER A 788 -4.15 -8.97 19.79
CA SER A 788 -5.28 -9.82 20.24
C SER A 788 -5.22 -11.23 19.64
N PHE A 789 -5.10 -11.32 18.32
CA PHE A 789 -4.92 -12.57 17.57
C PHE A 789 -3.75 -13.39 18.11
N SER A 790 -2.57 -12.78 18.27
CA SER A 790 -1.35 -13.49 18.67
C SER A 790 -1.44 -13.99 20.12
N LYS A 791 -1.98 -13.16 21.04
CA LYS A 791 -2.29 -13.56 22.43
C LYS A 791 -3.30 -14.70 22.50
N SER A 792 -4.39 -14.63 21.73
CA SER A 792 -5.44 -15.65 21.66
C SER A 792 -4.86 -17.00 21.19
N LEU A 793 -4.15 -17.02 20.05
CA LEU A 793 -3.52 -18.23 19.51
C LEU A 793 -2.54 -18.85 20.53
N LYS A 794 -1.68 -18.02 21.14
CA LYS A 794 -0.74 -18.44 22.18
C LYS A 794 -1.43 -19.01 23.42
N GLY A 795 -2.42 -18.31 23.97
CA GLY A 795 -3.12 -18.70 25.19
C GLY A 795 -3.89 -20.02 25.05
N PHE A 796 -4.55 -20.24 23.90
CA PHE A 796 -5.22 -21.52 23.64
C PHE A 796 -4.23 -22.65 23.37
N PHE A 797 -3.07 -22.37 22.76
CA PHE A 797 -2.04 -23.39 22.58
C PHE A 797 -1.46 -23.86 23.92
N ASP A 798 -1.11 -22.93 24.82
CA ASP A 798 -0.68 -23.26 26.18
C ASP A 798 -1.74 -24.09 26.91
N PHE A 799 -3.02 -23.68 26.86
CA PHE A 799 -4.13 -24.36 27.51
C PHE A 799 -4.29 -25.80 27.00
N HIS A 800 -4.38 -25.99 25.68
CA HIS A 800 -4.56 -27.33 25.08
C HIS A 800 -3.32 -28.20 25.31
N LEU A 801 -2.10 -27.67 25.19
CA LEU A 801 -0.88 -28.43 25.40
C LEU A 801 -0.70 -28.85 26.86
N ASN A 802 -0.95 -27.95 27.81
CA ASN A 802 -0.88 -28.25 29.24
C ASN A 802 -1.90 -29.34 29.63
N ASN A 803 -3.13 -29.27 29.11
CA ASN A 803 -4.14 -30.32 29.33
C ASN A 803 -3.76 -31.66 28.69
N LEU A 804 -3.02 -31.66 27.58
CA LEU A 804 -2.63 -32.87 26.83
C LEU A 804 -1.33 -33.52 27.32
N LYS A 805 -0.37 -32.74 27.83
CA LYS A 805 0.95 -33.17 28.29
C LYS A 805 1.55 -32.13 29.27
N PRO A 806 1.11 -32.10 30.55
CA PRO A 806 1.50 -31.09 31.54
C PRO A 806 3.00 -31.00 31.87
N SER A 807 3.80 -31.97 31.41
CA SER A 807 5.24 -32.03 31.66
C SER A 807 6.09 -31.20 30.68
N ILE A 808 5.50 -30.63 29.62
CA ILE A 808 6.25 -29.76 28.69
C ILE A 808 6.45 -28.38 29.30
N GLN A 809 7.70 -27.91 29.32
CA GLN A 809 8.06 -26.55 29.72
C GLN A 809 7.92 -25.58 28.54
N VAL A 810 7.33 -24.41 28.80
CA VAL A 810 7.00 -23.40 27.76
C VAL A 810 7.67 -22.06 28.07
N LYS A 811 8.73 -21.70 27.33
CA LYS A 811 9.28 -20.33 27.34
C LYS A 811 8.49 -19.45 26.37
N SER A 812 8.00 -18.29 26.83
CA SER A 812 7.35 -17.29 25.96
C SER A 812 8.26 -16.08 25.74
N ILE A 813 8.31 -15.55 24.51
CA ILE A 813 9.15 -14.40 24.12
C ILE A 813 8.30 -13.43 23.29
N ASP A 814 8.38 -12.14 23.60
CA ASP A 814 7.55 -11.10 22.97
C ASP A 814 8.27 -10.47 21.77
N LEU A 815 7.71 -10.66 20.59
CA LEU A 815 8.20 -10.17 19.29
C LEU A 815 8.27 -8.65 19.18
N LYS A 816 7.71 -7.91 20.14
CA LYS A 816 7.84 -6.44 20.24
C LYS A 816 8.50 -5.98 21.55
N GLN A 817 9.26 -6.86 22.24
CA GLN A 817 10.06 -6.45 23.40
C GLN A 817 11.20 -5.50 22.98
N PRO A 818 11.56 -4.49 23.80
CA PRO A 818 12.76 -3.70 23.58
C PRO A 818 14.01 -4.58 23.50
N PHE A 819 14.98 -4.20 22.66
CA PHE A 819 16.27 -4.90 22.48
C PHE A 819 16.15 -6.40 22.11
N PHE A 820 15.15 -6.75 21.28
CA PHE A 820 14.96 -8.11 20.79
C PHE A 820 16.06 -8.54 19.81
N ASP A 821 17.00 -9.37 20.27
CA ASP A 821 18.00 -10.04 19.43
C ASP A 821 17.55 -11.47 19.08
N ILE A 822 17.23 -11.63 17.80
CA ILE A 822 16.77 -12.87 17.16
C ILE A 822 17.81 -13.99 17.28
N ASN A 823 19.08 -13.71 17.00
CA ASN A 823 20.13 -14.72 16.97
C ASN A 823 20.42 -15.19 18.40
N LYS A 824 20.43 -14.26 19.37
CA LYS A 824 20.58 -14.55 20.80
C LYS A 824 19.43 -15.39 21.34
N GLU A 825 18.17 -15.00 21.13
CA GLU A 825 17.03 -15.76 21.67
C GLU A 825 16.89 -17.16 21.04
N VAL A 826 17.15 -17.30 19.73
CA VAL A 826 17.18 -18.61 19.06
C VAL A 826 18.34 -19.49 19.56
N LYS A 827 19.55 -18.92 19.69
CA LYS A 827 20.71 -19.63 20.24
C LYS A 827 20.47 -20.06 21.68
N VAL A 828 19.96 -19.17 22.53
CA VAL A 828 19.61 -19.43 23.94
C VAL A 828 18.52 -20.51 24.05
N ALA A 829 17.51 -20.53 23.18
CA ALA A 829 16.54 -21.62 23.16
C ALA A 829 17.24 -22.97 22.85
N ALA A 830 18.06 -23.03 21.80
CA ALA A 830 18.77 -24.24 21.42
C ALA A 830 19.87 -24.68 22.44
N ASP A 831 20.49 -23.75 23.18
CA ASP A 831 21.43 -24.06 24.27
C ASP A 831 20.69 -24.67 25.48
N ASN A 832 19.45 -24.23 25.76
CA ASN A 832 18.61 -24.73 26.85
C ASN A 832 17.77 -25.98 26.46
N GLN A 833 18.23 -26.77 25.49
CA GLN A 833 17.58 -28.02 25.06
C GLN A 833 16.10 -27.87 24.66
N VAL A 834 15.73 -26.72 24.10
CA VAL A 834 14.47 -26.55 23.37
C VAL A 834 14.57 -27.27 22.03
N ASN A 835 13.52 -27.99 21.63
CA ASN A 835 13.48 -28.70 20.35
C ASN A 835 12.43 -28.16 19.37
N VAL A 836 11.51 -27.29 19.83
CA VAL A 836 10.38 -26.78 19.06
C VAL A 836 10.22 -25.28 19.28
N ALA A 837 10.00 -24.54 18.18
CA ALA A 837 9.65 -23.13 18.20
C ALA A 837 8.29 -22.87 17.54
N MET A 838 7.38 -22.26 18.29
CA MET A 838 6.09 -21.79 17.80
C MET A 838 6.21 -20.33 17.36
N LEU A 839 5.86 -20.03 16.12
CA LEU A 839 5.95 -18.72 15.46
C LEU A 839 4.54 -18.12 15.34
N PHE A 840 4.02 -17.59 16.44
CA PHE A 840 2.67 -17.02 16.53
C PHE A 840 2.65 -15.52 16.17
N SER A 841 3.21 -15.20 15.00
CA SER A 841 3.20 -13.84 14.43
C SER A 841 1.79 -13.37 14.03
N ASP A 842 1.57 -12.06 14.12
CA ASP A 842 0.49 -11.36 13.43
C ASP A 842 1.02 -10.60 12.19
N LEU A 843 0.14 -9.88 11.50
CA LEU A 843 0.45 -9.13 10.27
C LEU A 843 1.62 -8.13 10.39
N SER A 844 1.95 -7.64 11.60
CA SER A 844 3.06 -6.72 11.88
C SER A 844 4.37 -7.41 12.34
N THR A 845 4.40 -8.74 12.32
CA THR A 845 5.51 -9.58 12.79
C THR A 845 5.83 -10.77 11.88
N ILE A 846 5.28 -10.81 10.66
CA ILE A 846 5.55 -11.87 9.65
C ILE A 846 7.04 -11.97 9.33
N ASP A 847 7.67 -10.84 8.96
CA ASP A 847 9.07 -10.82 8.56
C ASP A 847 10.00 -11.25 9.70
N LEU A 848 9.71 -10.78 10.93
CA LEU A 848 10.44 -11.16 12.13
C LEU A 848 10.35 -12.67 12.44
N ALA A 849 9.23 -13.32 12.14
CA ALA A 849 9.09 -14.77 12.25
C ALA A 849 9.90 -15.52 11.18
N VAL A 850 10.01 -14.97 9.97
CA VAL A 850 10.87 -15.50 8.90
C VAL A 850 12.36 -15.31 9.23
N GLU A 851 12.73 -14.21 9.90
CA GLU A 851 14.08 -13.97 10.41
C GLU A 851 14.44 -14.92 11.56
N ILE A 852 13.50 -15.23 12.46
CA ILE A 852 13.66 -16.28 13.49
C ILE A 852 13.91 -17.65 12.85
N ALA A 853 13.15 -18.01 11.81
CA ALA A 853 13.40 -19.24 11.04
C ALA A 853 14.79 -19.22 10.37
N THR A 854 15.20 -18.07 9.83
CA THR A 854 16.52 -17.86 9.20
C THR A 854 17.66 -18.00 10.22
N ALA A 855 17.52 -17.43 11.42
CA ALA A 855 18.49 -17.61 12.50
C ALA A 855 18.56 -19.06 13.00
N ASN A 856 17.41 -19.75 13.07
CA ASN A 856 17.34 -21.17 13.41
C ASN A 856 18.09 -22.04 12.39
N TYR A 857 17.94 -21.75 11.09
CA TYR A 857 18.62 -22.50 10.02
C TYR A 857 20.16 -22.38 10.06
N LYS A 858 20.69 -21.27 10.60
CA LYS A 858 22.14 -21.08 10.84
C LYS A 858 22.72 -21.99 11.93
N LEU A 859 21.88 -22.59 12.79
CA LEU A 859 22.33 -23.58 13.77
C LEU A 859 22.77 -24.88 13.06
N SER A 860 23.67 -25.63 13.70
CA SER A 860 24.02 -26.98 13.29
C SER A 860 22.78 -27.88 13.29
N GLU A 861 22.72 -28.86 12.38
CA GLU A 861 21.45 -29.55 12.08
C GLU A 861 20.84 -30.26 13.30
N ASN A 862 21.70 -30.85 14.14
CA ASN A 862 21.34 -31.47 15.42
C ASN A 862 20.86 -30.50 16.52
N ARG A 863 20.91 -29.19 16.26
CA ARG A 863 20.48 -28.10 17.16
C ARG A 863 19.33 -27.26 16.61
N ARG A 864 18.88 -27.51 15.37
CA ARG A 864 17.77 -26.77 14.76
C ARG A 864 16.45 -27.10 15.47
N LEU A 865 15.71 -26.07 15.83
CA LEU A 865 14.36 -26.17 16.39
C LEU A 865 13.39 -26.58 15.26
N LYS A 866 12.49 -27.54 15.50
CA LYS A 866 11.38 -27.82 14.57
C LYS A 866 10.36 -26.68 14.66
N LEU A 867 10.03 -26.09 13.52
CA LEU A 867 9.24 -24.86 13.44
C LEU A 867 7.74 -25.16 13.25
N PHE A 868 6.91 -24.40 13.95
CA PHE A 868 5.44 -24.44 13.83
C PHE A 868 4.86 -23.03 13.74
N ALA A 869 3.74 -22.84 13.06
CA ALA A 869 3.07 -21.53 12.96
C ALA A 869 1.54 -21.63 12.88
N GLY A 870 0.89 -20.47 13.06
CA GLY A 870 -0.51 -20.26 12.70
C GLY A 870 -0.69 -19.86 11.23
N ASP A 871 -1.94 -19.64 10.84
CA ASP A 871 -2.38 -19.32 9.48
C ASP A 871 -1.83 -17.98 8.94
N THR A 872 -1.33 -17.09 9.80
CA THR A 872 -0.63 -15.85 9.38
C THR A 872 0.48 -16.13 8.35
N LEU A 873 1.26 -17.20 8.56
CA LEU A 873 2.40 -17.58 7.71
C LEU A 873 2.01 -18.43 6.48
N TYR A 874 0.72 -18.75 6.32
CA TYR A 874 0.20 -19.46 5.16
C TYR A 874 -0.09 -18.48 4.01
N ASN A 875 0.99 -17.99 3.41
CA ASN A 875 1.02 -17.03 2.30
C ASN A 875 2.32 -17.21 1.47
N CYS A 876 2.41 -16.57 0.29
CA CYS A 876 3.58 -16.68 -0.58
C CYS A 876 4.79 -15.86 -0.10
N ASP A 877 4.60 -14.66 0.44
CA ASP A 877 5.67 -13.82 0.98
C ASP A 877 6.56 -14.60 1.98
N THR A 878 5.95 -15.45 2.81
CA THR A 878 6.64 -16.38 3.71
C THR A 878 7.49 -17.39 2.94
N LEU A 879 6.94 -18.04 1.90
CA LEU A 879 7.65 -19.01 1.05
C LEU A 879 8.84 -18.39 0.30
N ASP A 880 8.68 -17.15 -0.17
CA ASP A 880 9.68 -16.41 -0.96
C ASP A 880 10.78 -15.79 -0.11
N LYS A 881 10.43 -15.26 1.07
CA LYS A 881 11.42 -14.70 2.02
C LYS A 881 12.18 -15.80 2.74
N GLY A 882 11.47 -16.81 3.26
CA GLY A 882 12.02 -17.84 4.15
C GLY A 882 12.86 -18.92 3.49
N LYS A 883 12.51 -19.35 2.26
CA LYS A 883 13.30 -20.31 1.47
C LYS A 883 13.61 -21.58 2.31
N GLN A 884 14.81 -22.16 2.16
CA GLN A 884 15.23 -23.37 2.88
C GLN A 884 15.15 -23.25 4.41
N ALA A 885 15.15 -22.04 4.98
CA ALA A 885 15.07 -21.85 6.43
C ALA A 885 13.69 -22.16 7.04
N ILE A 886 12.64 -22.22 6.21
CA ILE A 886 11.29 -22.64 6.62
C ILE A 886 10.90 -24.03 6.07
N GLN A 887 11.82 -24.77 5.45
CA GLN A 887 11.52 -26.12 4.96
C GLN A 887 11.22 -27.04 6.15
N GLY A 888 10.09 -27.76 6.12
CA GLY A 888 9.59 -28.52 7.27
C GLY A 888 8.88 -27.67 8.34
N LEU A 889 8.60 -26.38 8.08
CA LEU A 889 7.66 -25.58 8.87
C LEU A 889 6.27 -26.20 8.76
N ILE A 890 5.65 -26.49 9.91
CA ILE A 890 4.28 -27.02 9.98
C ILE A 890 3.31 -25.90 10.39
N LEU A 891 2.21 -25.74 9.67
CA LEU A 891 1.20 -24.72 9.94
C LEU A 891 -0.16 -25.37 10.17
N ALA A 892 -0.92 -24.84 11.14
CA ALA A 892 -2.36 -25.05 11.19
C ALA A 892 -3.06 -23.99 10.34
N VAL A 893 -3.93 -24.41 9.42
CA VAL A 893 -4.57 -23.55 8.43
C VAL A 893 -6.09 -23.82 8.34
N PRO A 894 -6.91 -22.82 8.01
CA PRO A 894 -8.38 -22.97 7.98
C PRO A 894 -8.90 -23.74 6.76
N TRP A 895 -8.16 -23.73 5.64
CA TRP A 895 -8.55 -24.40 4.39
C TRP A 895 -7.30 -24.66 3.54
N PHE A 896 -7.28 -25.80 2.82
CA PHE A 896 -6.13 -26.20 1.98
C PHE A 896 -6.57 -26.70 0.60
N LYS A 897 -5.89 -26.20 -0.46
CA LYS A 897 -6.24 -26.49 -1.86
C LYS A 897 -6.09 -27.97 -2.27
N GLY A 898 -5.25 -28.73 -1.57
CA GLY A 898 -5.05 -30.16 -1.85
C GLY A 898 -6.07 -31.10 -1.22
N LEU A 899 -7.10 -30.62 -0.52
CA LEU A 899 -8.19 -31.47 -0.04
C LEU A 899 -9.00 -32.05 -1.23
N PRO A 900 -9.23 -33.37 -1.30
CA PRO A 900 -10.05 -33.97 -2.37
C PRO A 900 -11.46 -33.38 -2.47
N THR A 901 -12.05 -33.00 -1.33
CA THR A 901 -13.38 -32.35 -1.24
C THR A 901 -13.39 -30.91 -1.75
N ALA A 902 -12.26 -30.21 -1.76
CA ALA A 902 -12.17 -28.83 -2.27
C ALA A 902 -12.09 -28.77 -3.81
N LYS A 903 -11.79 -29.90 -4.48
CA LYS A 903 -11.61 -29.95 -5.93
C LYS A 903 -12.83 -29.44 -6.74
N PRO A 904 -14.09 -29.81 -6.44
CA PRO A 904 -15.24 -29.31 -7.20
C PRO A 904 -15.48 -27.80 -7.06
N PHE A 905 -15.03 -27.19 -5.95
CA PHE A 905 -15.02 -25.73 -5.79
C PHE A 905 -13.87 -25.11 -6.59
N LEU A 906 -12.67 -25.67 -6.50
CA LEU A 906 -11.49 -25.22 -7.25
C LEU A 906 -11.68 -25.26 -8.77
N ASP A 907 -12.31 -26.30 -9.31
CA ASP A 907 -12.58 -26.43 -10.74
C ASP A 907 -13.56 -25.31 -11.22
N ARG A 908 -14.59 -24.96 -10.42
CA ARG A 908 -15.47 -23.82 -10.70
C ARG A 908 -14.76 -22.47 -10.55
N ALA A 909 -14.01 -22.30 -9.47
CA ALA A 909 -13.26 -21.08 -9.20
C ALA A 909 -12.22 -20.79 -10.31
N LYS A 910 -11.53 -21.82 -10.80
CA LYS A 910 -10.59 -21.71 -11.93
C LYS A 910 -11.30 -21.32 -13.23
N ALA A 911 -12.49 -21.84 -13.49
CA ALA A 911 -13.30 -21.44 -14.64
C ALA A 911 -13.81 -19.99 -14.56
N GLN A 912 -14.17 -19.53 -13.35
CA GLN A 912 -14.65 -18.18 -13.09
C GLN A 912 -13.53 -17.12 -13.12
N TRP A 913 -12.40 -17.39 -12.44
CA TRP A 913 -11.33 -16.41 -12.18
C TRP A 913 -10.12 -16.53 -13.11
N GLY A 914 -9.99 -17.65 -13.84
CA GLY A 914 -8.87 -17.91 -14.76
C GLY A 914 -7.55 -18.33 -14.08
N GLY A 915 -7.52 -18.48 -12.75
CA GLY A 915 -6.33 -18.84 -11.96
C GLY A 915 -6.68 -19.67 -10.72
N GLU A 916 -5.68 -19.99 -9.89
CA GLU A 916 -5.92 -20.59 -8.57
C GLU A 916 -6.49 -19.58 -7.58
N VAL A 917 -7.22 -20.06 -6.57
CA VAL A 917 -7.79 -19.24 -5.49
C VAL A 917 -7.28 -19.69 -4.13
N GLY A 918 -7.07 -18.72 -3.23
CA GLY A 918 -6.57 -18.95 -1.88
C GLY A 918 -7.67 -19.13 -0.84
N TRP A 919 -7.28 -19.48 0.39
CA TRP A 919 -8.23 -19.76 1.47
C TRP A 919 -9.19 -18.62 1.79
N ARG A 920 -8.79 -17.35 1.59
CA ARG A 920 -9.68 -16.18 1.78
C ARG A 920 -10.83 -16.14 0.79
N THR A 921 -10.65 -16.69 -0.41
CA THR A 921 -11.71 -16.85 -1.42
C THR A 921 -12.64 -18.00 -1.04
N ALA A 922 -12.08 -19.10 -0.54
CA ALA A 922 -12.84 -20.24 -0.03
C ALA A 922 -13.76 -19.86 1.16
N THR A 923 -13.22 -19.26 2.22
CA THR A 923 -14.00 -18.92 3.43
C THR A 923 -15.01 -17.78 3.21
N SER A 924 -14.76 -16.87 2.26
CA SER A 924 -15.71 -15.80 1.91
C SER A 924 -16.81 -16.26 0.94
N TYR A 925 -16.51 -17.21 0.05
CA TYR A 925 -17.53 -17.97 -0.68
C TYR A 925 -18.45 -18.69 0.30
N ASP A 926 -17.88 -19.37 1.31
CA ASP A 926 -18.64 -20.07 2.35
C ASP A 926 -19.49 -19.13 3.22
N ALA A 927 -18.97 -17.95 3.58
CA ALA A 927 -19.73 -16.92 4.30
C ALA A 927 -20.93 -16.43 3.47
N THR A 928 -20.75 -16.28 2.17
CA THR A 928 -21.82 -15.87 1.26
C THR A 928 -22.85 -16.97 1.06
N LYS A 929 -22.41 -18.23 0.94
CA LYS A 929 -23.29 -19.42 0.90
C LYS A 929 -24.12 -19.57 2.18
N ALA A 930 -23.56 -19.30 3.36
CA ALA A 930 -24.31 -19.28 4.62
C ALA A 930 -25.37 -18.16 4.67
N PHE A 931 -25.05 -16.96 4.19
CA PHE A 931 -26.07 -15.90 4.03
C PHE A 931 -27.15 -16.28 3.02
N ILE A 932 -26.77 -16.86 1.87
CA ILE A 932 -27.73 -17.33 0.85
C ILE A 932 -28.72 -18.34 1.44
N ASP A 933 -28.23 -19.31 2.22
CA ASP A 933 -29.08 -20.31 2.89
C ASP A 933 -30.00 -19.65 3.93
N ALA A 934 -29.46 -18.81 4.82
CA ALA A 934 -30.27 -18.12 5.84
C ALA A 934 -31.31 -17.12 5.27
N LEU A 935 -30.98 -16.45 4.16
CA LEU A 935 -31.91 -15.58 3.42
C LEU A 935 -33.00 -16.40 2.73
N SER A 936 -32.63 -17.51 2.10
CA SER A 936 -33.58 -18.40 1.41
C SER A 936 -34.56 -19.07 2.39
N ASN A 937 -34.09 -19.46 3.58
CA ASN A 937 -34.90 -20.07 4.63
C ASN A 937 -35.65 -19.06 5.52
N SER A 938 -35.53 -17.75 5.26
CA SER A 938 -36.25 -16.68 5.99
C SER A 938 -37.66 -16.38 5.45
N GLY A 939 -38.08 -17.03 4.35
CA GLY A 939 -39.35 -16.75 3.66
C GLY A 939 -39.31 -15.45 2.83
N ASP A 940 -40.39 -15.15 2.09
CA ASP A 940 -40.42 -14.12 1.04
C ASP A 940 -40.02 -12.69 1.48
N ASN A 941 -40.08 -12.36 2.78
CA ASN A 941 -39.70 -11.05 3.35
C ASN A 941 -38.70 -11.20 4.52
N PRO A 942 -37.41 -11.51 4.26
CA PRO A 942 -36.38 -11.58 5.29
C PRO A 942 -36.16 -10.23 5.99
N THR A 943 -35.82 -10.31 7.27
CA THR A 943 -35.38 -9.20 8.11
C THR A 943 -34.05 -9.56 8.79
N ARG A 944 -33.32 -8.57 9.31
CA ARG A 944 -32.09 -8.81 10.11
C ARG A 944 -32.31 -9.89 11.20
N SER A 945 -33.45 -9.84 11.89
CA SER A 945 -33.84 -10.82 12.92
C SER A 945 -34.05 -12.24 12.38
N THR A 946 -34.75 -12.42 11.26
CA THR A 946 -35.01 -13.77 10.70
C THR A 946 -33.74 -14.36 10.08
N VAL A 947 -32.91 -13.53 9.44
CA VAL A 947 -31.60 -13.97 8.93
C VAL A 947 -30.69 -14.38 10.09
N LEU A 948 -30.69 -13.62 11.19
CA LEU A 948 -29.94 -13.97 12.41
C LEU A 948 -30.42 -15.27 13.07
N GLU A 949 -31.72 -15.57 13.01
CA GLU A 949 -32.29 -16.84 13.44
C GLU A 949 -31.86 -17.99 12.51
N LYS A 950 -32.04 -17.83 11.20
CA LYS A 950 -31.73 -18.89 10.22
C LYS A 950 -30.24 -19.15 10.03
N LEU A 951 -29.36 -18.19 10.31
CA LEU A 951 -27.92 -18.47 10.41
C LEU A 951 -27.59 -19.50 11.50
N LYS A 952 -28.41 -19.66 12.54
CA LYS A 952 -28.21 -20.67 13.60
C LYS A 952 -28.71 -22.07 13.16
N GLU A 953 -29.40 -22.16 12.02
CA GLU A 953 -29.89 -23.41 11.42
C GLU A 953 -29.02 -23.92 10.26
N VAL A 954 -28.14 -23.08 9.69
CA VAL A 954 -27.29 -23.40 8.51
C VAL A 954 -26.54 -24.72 8.68
N ASN A 955 -26.68 -25.60 7.69
CA ASN A 955 -26.06 -26.93 7.64
C ASN A 955 -25.76 -27.34 6.19
N LEU A 956 -24.71 -26.73 5.61
CA LEU A 956 -24.33 -26.91 4.21
C LEU A 956 -23.27 -28.02 4.04
N PRO A 957 -23.45 -28.97 3.11
CA PRO A 957 -22.50 -30.05 2.87
C PRO A 957 -21.29 -29.61 2.04
N ALA A 958 -20.18 -30.35 2.16
CA ALA A 958 -18.88 -30.03 1.56
C ALA A 958 -18.86 -29.82 0.03
N ASN A 959 -19.86 -30.30 -0.70
CA ASN A 959 -20.01 -30.11 -2.15
C ASN A 959 -20.66 -28.77 -2.55
N GLU A 960 -21.35 -28.10 -1.62
CA GLU A 960 -21.96 -26.78 -1.83
C GLU A 960 -21.09 -25.62 -1.34
N THR A 961 -20.21 -25.91 -0.38
CA THR A 961 -19.18 -25.04 0.18
C THR A 961 -17.87 -25.12 -0.62
N SER A 962 -16.80 -24.56 -0.08
CA SER A 962 -15.43 -24.63 -0.60
C SER A 962 -14.72 -25.98 -0.38
N GLY A 963 -15.42 -27.01 0.12
CA GLY A 963 -14.87 -28.35 0.38
C GLY A 963 -14.94 -28.84 1.83
N GLN A 964 -15.63 -28.13 2.73
CA GLN A 964 -15.83 -28.54 4.13
C GLN A 964 -17.30 -28.37 4.55
N ASN A 965 -17.84 -29.28 5.38
CA ASN A 965 -19.20 -29.12 5.89
C ASN A 965 -19.29 -27.85 6.77
N LEU A 966 -20.21 -26.93 6.45
CA LEU A 966 -20.42 -25.71 7.22
C LEU A 966 -21.69 -25.80 8.05
N ARG A 967 -21.50 -25.82 9.37
CA ARG A 967 -22.55 -25.66 10.37
C ARG A 967 -22.00 -24.83 11.52
N PHE A 968 -22.81 -23.93 12.07
CA PHE A 968 -22.45 -23.15 13.24
C PHE A 968 -22.91 -23.82 14.54
N ASN A 969 -22.15 -23.62 15.62
CA ASN A 969 -22.54 -23.96 16.98
C ASN A 969 -23.31 -22.78 17.64
N PRO A 970 -23.80 -22.91 18.88
CA PRO A 970 -24.56 -21.84 19.55
C PRO A 970 -23.81 -20.50 19.77
N LYS A 971 -22.48 -20.44 19.58
CA LYS A 971 -21.67 -19.21 19.60
C LYS A 971 -21.39 -18.62 18.21
N GLY A 972 -21.96 -19.21 17.14
CA GLY A 972 -21.65 -18.83 15.77
C GLY A 972 -20.31 -19.36 15.23
N GLU A 973 -19.64 -20.26 15.96
CA GLU A 973 -18.37 -20.87 15.54
C GLU A 973 -18.62 -22.09 14.63
N PRO A 974 -17.78 -22.32 13.60
CA PRO A 974 -17.98 -23.41 12.65
C PRO A 974 -17.50 -24.74 13.24
N THR A 975 -18.25 -25.83 13.02
CA THR A 975 -17.91 -27.17 13.55
C THR A 975 -16.81 -27.91 12.78
N GLY A 976 -15.87 -27.17 12.17
CA GLY A 976 -14.77 -27.70 11.37
C GLY A 976 -13.56 -28.14 12.20
N GLN A 977 -12.50 -28.58 11.51
CA GLN A 977 -11.19 -28.90 12.11
C GLN A 977 -10.07 -28.13 11.40
N ALA A 978 -8.98 -27.87 12.11
CA ALA A 978 -7.78 -27.29 11.52
C ALA A 978 -7.02 -28.32 10.69
N ILE A 979 -6.60 -27.90 9.50
CA ILE A 979 -5.78 -28.70 8.60
C ILE A 979 -4.32 -28.44 8.95
N LEU A 980 -3.49 -29.48 9.02
CA LEU A 980 -2.04 -29.32 9.12
C LEU A 980 -1.43 -29.38 7.73
N VAL A 981 -0.53 -28.43 7.44
CA VAL A 981 0.26 -28.40 6.22
C VAL A 981 1.74 -28.25 6.54
N GLU A 982 2.59 -28.80 5.70
CA GLU A 982 4.05 -28.71 5.79
C GLU A 982 4.61 -27.96 4.58
N VAL A 983 5.58 -27.08 4.81
CA VAL A 983 6.34 -26.42 3.74
C VAL A 983 7.38 -27.39 3.15
N VAL A 984 7.22 -27.72 1.86
CA VAL A 984 8.07 -28.68 1.14
C VAL A 984 8.59 -28.10 -0.18
N GLU A 985 9.68 -28.64 -0.71
CA GLU A 985 10.08 -28.38 -2.10
C GLU A 985 9.04 -28.94 -3.07
N SER A 986 8.64 -28.14 -4.06
CA SER A 986 7.68 -28.53 -5.09
C SER A 986 8.29 -28.39 -6.48
N PRO A 987 8.12 -29.37 -7.39
CA PRO A 987 8.55 -29.23 -8.79
C PRO A 987 7.65 -28.29 -9.59
N ASN A 988 6.41 -28.06 -9.13
CA ASN A 988 5.46 -27.07 -9.65
C ASN A 988 4.99 -26.19 -8.47
N PRO A 989 5.84 -25.27 -7.98
CA PRO A 989 5.52 -24.43 -6.83
C PRO A 989 4.60 -23.27 -7.23
N ALA A 990 3.69 -22.88 -6.35
CA ALA A 990 2.78 -21.74 -6.60
C ALA A 990 3.47 -20.37 -6.63
N CYS A 991 4.59 -20.20 -5.90
CA CYS A 991 5.28 -18.91 -5.74
C CYS A 991 6.82 -19.02 -5.69
N SER A 992 7.39 -19.74 -4.70
CA SER A 992 8.85 -19.84 -4.55
C SER A 992 9.43 -21.11 -5.23
N ASN A 993 10.42 -21.79 -4.64
CA ASN A 993 10.72 -23.20 -4.94
C ASN A 993 9.92 -24.17 -4.03
N LEU A 994 9.14 -23.61 -3.09
CA LEU A 994 8.39 -24.33 -2.07
C LEU A 994 6.89 -24.21 -2.35
N ASP A 995 6.12 -25.17 -1.83
CA ASP A 995 4.66 -25.08 -1.70
C ASP A 995 4.23 -25.75 -0.38
N PHE A 996 2.97 -25.61 -0.02
CA PHE A 996 2.37 -26.27 1.14
C PHE A 996 1.82 -27.64 0.72
N ARG A 997 2.18 -28.70 1.46
CA ARG A 997 1.65 -30.06 1.31
C ARG A 997 0.74 -30.40 2.49
N LEU A 998 -0.33 -31.16 2.26
CA LEU A 998 -1.13 -31.73 3.35
C LEU A 998 -0.25 -32.61 4.23
N LEU A 999 -0.28 -32.39 5.55
CA LEU A 999 0.37 -33.28 6.50
C LEU A 999 -0.62 -34.37 6.91
N GLU A 1000 -0.42 -35.57 6.37
CA GLU A 1000 -1.16 -36.78 6.75
C GLU A 1000 -0.82 -37.19 8.19
N GLU A 1001 -1.74 -37.91 8.86
CA GLU A 1001 -1.66 -38.26 10.30
C GLU A 1001 -0.75 -39.46 10.61
#